data_AF-A0AAV7E5T9-F1
#
_entry.id   AF-A0AAV7E5T9-F1
#
_cell.length_a   1.000
_cell.length_b   1.000
_cell.length_c   1.000
_cell.angle_alpha   90.00
_cell.angle_beta   90.00
_cell.angle_gamma   90.00
#
_symmetry.space_group_name_H-M   'P 1'
#
loop_
_entity.id
_entity.type
_entity.pdbx_description
1 polymer ?
#
loop_
_entity_poly.entity_id
_entity_poly.type
_entity_poly.pdbx_seq_one_letter_code
_entity_poly.pdbx_strand_id
1 'polypeptide(L)'
;MMYVIKRDGRQEAVHFDKITARLKKLSYGLSVEHCDPVLVAQKVCAGVYKGVTTSQLDELAAETAAAMTASHPDYASLAARIAVSNLHKNTRKSFSETIKEMYYHVSERSGLKAPLVADDVYEIVMKNATRLDSEIIYDRDFDYDYFGFKTLERSYLLKISGKVVERPQHMLMRVSVGIHKEDIDSVIATYHLMSQRWFTHASPTLFNAGTPRPQLSSCFLVCMKDDSIEGIYDTLKECAVISKSAGGIGVSVHNIRATGSYIRGTNGTSNGIMPMLRVFNDTARYVDQGGGKRKGAFAVYLEPWHADIFEFLDLRKNHGKEEHRARDLFYALWVPDLFMRRVESYGDWSLFCPNEAPGLADCWGDEFEKLYTQYEHEGKAKRVVSAQKLWFEILTSQMETGTPYMLFKDTCNRKSNQKNLGTIKSSNLCTEIIEYTSPTETAVCNLASIALPRFVREKGVPIESHPSKLVGSRGSGNRYFDFDKLAEVTQIATYNLNKIIDVNYYPVETARKSNLRHRPIGIGVQGLADTFILLGMPFDSPVAGGLNRDIFETIYYHALKASCELAAKEGPYETYNGSPVSKGILQPDMWDVVPSDRWNWAALREMISNNGVRNSLLVAPMPTASTSQILGNNECFEPYTSNFYHRRVLSGEYMVVNKHLLHDLTEMGLWSLDLKNKIISSDGSVLNIPEIPDELKAIYKTVWEIKQRTLVDMAVDRGCYIDQSQSLNIHMDQPNFGKLTSLHFYAWKKGLKTGMYYLRTRAAADAIKFTVDMSAIKENKVAVDDDIGVKMAQVVCSLENREECLALYIRSTPESRSLAAPFPTLGLFEHHRKATKWQSVWIYKLSSLVESFTLHKMPQGDYIDLHRKRHGYRHDHFERKRKKEAREVHKRSAFAQKALGIKGKLFAKKRYAEKALMKKTLAVHEESSSRRKVDDDVQEGAIPAYLLDRETTTRAKVLSNTIKQKRKEKAGKWEVPLPKVRPVAEDEMFKVIRSGKRKTKQWKRMVTKVTFVGQGFTRKPPKYERFIRPSGLRFNKAHVTHPELKCTFNLEIIGIKKNPNGPMYTSLGVVTKGTIIEVNVSELGLVTPAGKVVWGKYAQVTNNPENDGCINAVLLTARPPYGNEDDDDPAERLAKLAL
;
A
#
# COMPACT_ATOMS: atom_id res chain seq x y z
N MET A 1 -11.07 -38.41 30.62
CA MET A 1 -10.48 -37.12 31.05
C MET A 1 -9.80 -36.45 29.87
N MET A 2 -9.69 -35.12 29.85
CA MET A 2 -8.73 -34.41 28.99
C MET A 2 -7.33 -34.53 29.59
N TYR A 3 -6.31 -34.58 28.73
CA TYR A 3 -4.90 -34.49 29.11
C TYR A 3 -4.12 -33.60 28.12
N VAL A 4 -3.02 -33.03 28.60
CA VAL A 4 -1.97 -32.39 27.81
C VAL A 4 -0.74 -33.31 27.71
N ILE A 5 0.09 -33.08 26.70
CA ILE A 5 1.40 -33.74 26.55
C ILE A 5 2.50 -32.76 26.99
N LYS A 6 3.27 -33.12 28.02
CA LYS A 6 4.42 -32.35 28.51
C LYS A 6 5.59 -32.42 27.52
N ARG A 7 6.55 -31.50 27.68
CA ARG A 7 7.78 -31.45 26.86
C ARG A 7 8.67 -32.68 27.04
N ASP A 8 8.53 -33.42 28.14
CA ASP A 8 9.16 -34.72 28.41
C ASP A 8 8.32 -35.91 27.90
N GLY A 9 7.30 -35.67 27.08
CA GLY A 9 6.39 -36.69 26.53
C GLY A 9 5.33 -37.20 27.50
N ARG A 10 5.40 -36.87 28.80
CA ARG A 10 4.45 -37.38 29.81
C ARG A 10 3.06 -36.78 29.63
N GLN A 11 2.02 -37.60 29.81
CA GLN A 11 0.64 -37.11 29.88
C GLN A 11 0.35 -36.52 31.27
N GLU A 12 -0.39 -35.41 31.33
CA GLU A 12 -0.90 -34.82 32.57
C GLU A 12 -2.35 -34.36 32.36
N ALA A 13 -3.21 -34.51 33.38
CA ALA A 13 -4.58 -34.00 33.33
C ALA A 13 -4.60 -32.47 33.15
N VAL A 14 -5.61 -31.95 32.44
CA VAL A 14 -5.80 -30.49 32.32
C VAL A 14 -6.25 -29.93 33.66
N HIS A 15 -5.42 -29.11 34.31
CA HIS A 15 -5.78 -28.38 35.52
C HIS A 15 -5.81 -26.88 35.25
N PHE A 16 -6.96 -26.25 35.47
CA PHE A 16 -7.14 -24.80 35.36
C PHE A 16 -6.13 -24.04 36.22
N ASP A 17 -5.96 -24.46 37.48
CA ASP A 17 -5.12 -23.76 38.46
C ASP A 17 -3.64 -23.79 38.09
N LYS A 18 -3.15 -24.85 37.43
CA LYS A 18 -1.77 -24.92 36.92
C LYS A 18 -1.52 -23.92 35.78
N ILE A 19 -2.52 -23.69 34.93
CA ILE A 19 -2.46 -22.67 33.86
C ILE A 19 -2.50 -21.28 34.50
N THR A 20 -3.52 -21.02 35.32
CA THR A 20 -3.72 -19.73 36.01
C THR A 20 -2.52 -19.33 36.89
N ALA A 21 -1.94 -20.25 37.67
CA ALA A 21 -0.76 -19.98 38.49
C ALA A 21 0.47 -19.64 37.65
N ARG A 22 0.64 -20.27 36.47
CA ARG A 22 1.72 -19.91 35.54
C ARG A 22 1.52 -18.51 34.97
N LEU A 23 0.31 -18.16 34.56
CA LEU A 23 0.04 -16.83 34.01
C LEU A 23 0.21 -15.74 35.08
N LYS A 24 -0.24 -15.98 36.31
CA LYS A 24 0.03 -15.12 37.49
C LYS A 24 1.53 -14.94 37.78
N LYS A 25 2.36 -15.97 37.58
CA LYS A 25 3.83 -15.84 37.72
C LYS A 25 4.45 -14.94 36.62
N LEU A 26 3.80 -14.78 35.46
CA LEU A 26 4.29 -13.94 34.36
C LEU A 26 3.71 -12.51 34.38
N SER A 27 2.68 -12.24 35.18
CA SER A 27 2.05 -10.91 35.32
C SER A 27 2.70 -10.01 36.39
N TYR A 28 3.98 -10.22 36.72
CA TYR A 28 4.70 -9.40 37.70
C TYR A 28 4.79 -7.93 37.24
N GLY A 29 4.43 -6.98 38.10
CA GLY A 29 4.44 -5.55 37.76
C GLY A 29 3.51 -5.16 36.61
N LEU A 30 2.43 -5.91 36.37
CA LEU A 30 1.31 -5.50 35.50
C LEU A 30 0.11 -5.10 36.39
N SER A 31 -0.79 -4.26 35.87
CA SER A 31 -2.00 -3.86 36.59
C SER A 31 -2.89 -5.07 36.88
N VAL A 32 -3.12 -5.36 38.16
CA VAL A 32 -3.99 -6.45 38.63
C VAL A 32 -5.47 -6.16 38.30
N GLU A 33 -5.85 -4.88 38.22
CA GLU A 33 -7.21 -4.45 37.93
C GLU A 33 -7.55 -4.52 36.44
N HIS A 34 -6.54 -4.45 35.55
CA HIS A 34 -6.77 -4.36 34.10
C HIS A 34 -6.22 -5.57 33.33
N CYS A 35 -5.20 -6.27 33.86
CA CYS A 35 -4.56 -7.43 33.25
C CYS A 35 -4.82 -8.71 34.06
N ASP A 36 -6.06 -9.23 34.00
CA ASP A 36 -6.43 -10.46 34.71
C ASP A 36 -5.89 -11.73 34.02
N PRO A 37 -5.01 -12.52 34.67
CA PRO A 37 -4.53 -13.79 34.14
C PRO A 37 -5.60 -14.90 34.16
N VAL A 38 -6.64 -14.79 34.99
CA VAL A 38 -7.73 -15.77 35.11
C VAL A 38 -8.61 -15.75 33.86
N LEU A 39 -9.02 -14.57 33.38
CA LEU A 39 -9.75 -14.39 32.12
C LEU A 39 -8.99 -14.91 30.90
N VAL A 40 -7.65 -14.81 30.90
CA VAL A 40 -6.81 -15.44 29.86
C VAL A 40 -6.86 -16.97 30.00
N ALA A 41 -6.69 -17.51 31.20
CA ALA A 41 -6.76 -18.95 31.44
C ALA A 41 -8.13 -19.56 31.05
N GLN A 42 -9.23 -18.88 31.33
CA GLN A 42 -10.59 -19.29 30.95
C GLN A 42 -10.72 -19.45 29.42
N LYS A 43 -10.29 -18.43 28.67
CA LYS A 43 -10.32 -18.43 27.20
C LYS A 43 -9.41 -19.50 26.61
N VAL A 44 -8.23 -19.70 27.19
CA VAL A 44 -7.30 -20.77 26.78
C VAL A 44 -7.90 -22.15 27.00
N CYS A 45 -8.50 -22.41 28.17
CA CYS A 45 -9.15 -23.69 28.47
C CYS A 45 -10.31 -24.02 27.53
N ALA A 46 -11.06 -23.03 27.05
CA ALA A 46 -12.10 -23.22 26.04
C ALA A 46 -11.55 -23.70 24.67
N GLY A 47 -10.26 -23.46 24.38
CA GLY A 47 -9.57 -23.94 23.18
C GLY A 47 -8.78 -25.26 23.36
N VAL A 48 -8.80 -25.87 24.55
CA VAL A 48 -8.02 -27.09 24.82
C VAL A 48 -8.69 -28.33 24.22
N TYR A 49 -7.93 -29.09 23.43
CA TYR A 49 -8.32 -30.42 22.94
C TYR A 49 -7.45 -31.52 23.59
N LYS A 50 -8.00 -32.74 23.64
CA LYS A 50 -7.31 -33.92 24.19
C LYS A 50 -6.00 -34.19 23.44
N GLY A 51 -4.88 -34.18 24.15
CA GLY A 51 -3.55 -34.44 23.59
C GLY A 51 -2.80 -33.20 23.07
N VAL A 52 -3.31 -31.98 23.28
CA VAL A 52 -2.55 -30.75 22.97
C VAL A 52 -1.23 -30.72 23.75
N THR A 53 -0.14 -30.27 23.11
CA THR A 53 1.17 -30.17 23.79
C THR A 53 1.26 -28.92 24.68
N THR A 54 2.08 -28.98 25.71
CA THR A 54 2.39 -27.85 26.60
C THR A 54 3.22 -26.73 25.95
N SER A 55 3.62 -26.87 24.68
CA SER A 55 4.15 -25.75 23.85
C SER A 55 3.00 -25.04 23.16
N GLN A 56 2.15 -25.78 22.44
CA GLN A 56 0.95 -25.26 21.78
C GLN A 56 -0.02 -24.57 22.75
N LEU A 57 -0.11 -25.05 24.00
CA LEU A 57 -0.87 -24.40 25.07
C LEU A 57 -0.29 -23.03 25.47
N ASP A 58 1.05 -22.90 25.50
CA ASP A 58 1.72 -21.62 25.78
C ASP A 58 1.59 -20.66 24.59
N GLU A 59 1.67 -21.18 23.36
CA GLU A 59 1.40 -20.41 22.12
C GLU A 59 -0.04 -19.86 22.11
N LEU A 60 -1.05 -20.70 22.35
CA LEU A 60 -2.45 -20.30 22.45
C LEU A 60 -2.69 -19.26 23.54
N ALA A 61 -2.00 -19.39 24.69
CA ALA A 61 -2.07 -18.41 25.77
C ALA A 61 -1.45 -17.06 25.41
N ALA A 62 -0.30 -17.07 24.71
CA ALA A 62 0.32 -15.85 24.19
C ALA A 62 -0.55 -15.16 23.14
N GLU A 63 -1.14 -15.91 22.21
CA GLU A 63 -2.05 -15.39 21.18
C GLU A 63 -3.35 -14.83 21.77
N THR A 64 -3.91 -15.50 22.79
CA THR A 64 -5.11 -15.06 23.52
C THR A 64 -4.84 -13.75 24.26
N ALA A 65 -3.71 -13.63 24.94
CA ALA A 65 -3.28 -12.38 25.57
C ALA A 65 -3.02 -11.29 24.52
N ALA A 66 -2.34 -11.60 23.41
CA ALA A 66 -2.08 -10.64 22.35
C ALA A 66 -3.37 -10.06 21.74
N ALA A 67 -4.42 -10.86 21.60
CA ALA A 67 -5.74 -10.39 21.16
C ALA A 67 -6.43 -9.44 22.18
N MET A 68 -6.06 -9.53 23.47
CA MET A 68 -6.56 -8.68 24.55
C MET A 68 -5.75 -7.37 24.73
N THR A 69 -4.66 -7.16 23.98
CA THR A 69 -3.93 -5.87 23.91
C THR A 69 -4.86 -4.69 23.62
N ALA A 70 -5.89 -4.90 22.79
CA ALA A 70 -6.87 -3.88 22.44
C ALA A 70 -7.89 -3.59 23.57
N SER A 71 -7.72 -4.17 24.75
CA SER A 71 -8.40 -3.78 25.99
C SER A 71 -7.47 -3.00 26.92
N HIS A 72 -6.27 -3.51 27.20
CA HIS A 72 -5.25 -2.88 28.05
C HIS A 72 -3.83 -3.22 27.55
N PRO A 73 -2.84 -2.30 27.56
CA PRO A 73 -1.53 -2.55 26.95
C PRO A 73 -0.73 -3.67 27.65
N ASP A 74 -0.94 -3.88 28.95
CA ASP A 74 -0.26 -4.95 29.71
C ASP A 74 -0.48 -6.35 29.15
N TYR A 75 -1.59 -6.61 28.45
CA TYR A 75 -1.80 -7.90 27.80
C TYR A 75 -0.78 -8.16 26.68
N ALA A 76 -0.19 -7.13 26.05
CA ALA A 76 0.93 -7.31 25.12
C ALA A 76 2.22 -7.70 25.86
N SER A 77 2.47 -7.12 27.04
CA SER A 77 3.59 -7.49 27.92
C SER A 77 3.43 -8.92 28.43
N LEU A 78 2.23 -9.31 28.87
CA LEU A 78 1.92 -10.68 29.28
C LEU A 78 2.07 -11.67 28.11
N ALA A 79 1.55 -11.34 26.92
CA ALA A 79 1.71 -12.14 25.71
C ALA A 79 3.18 -12.36 25.33
N ALA A 80 3.99 -11.30 25.36
CA ALA A 80 5.43 -11.38 25.14
C ALA A 80 6.11 -12.31 26.15
N ARG A 81 5.81 -12.13 27.44
CA ARG A 81 6.39 -12.95 28.52
C ARG A 81 5.99 -14.42 28.44
N ILE A 82 4.76 -14.74 28.01
CA ILE A 82 4.34 -16.13 27.76
C ILE A 82 5.13 -16.73 26.58
N ALA A 83 5.26 -15.99 25.46
CA ALA A 83 5.98 -16.46 24.28
C ALA A 83 7.49 -16.67 24.55
N VAL A 84 8.13 -15.74 25.26
CA VAL A 84 9.52 -15.87 25.72
C VAL A 84 9.67 -17.03 26.71
N SER A 85 8.75 -17.18 27.67
CA SER A 85 8.72 -18.30 28.60
C SER A 85 8.53 -19.66 27.90
N ASN A 86 7.84 -19.70 26.76
CA ASN A 86 7.74 -20.89 25.92
C ASN A 86 9.09 -21.20 25.25
N LEU A 87 9.69 -20.21 24.57
CA LEU A 87 10.99 -20.35 23.91
C LEU A 87 12.08 -20.79 24.90
N HIS A 88 12.14 -20.19 26.09
CA HIS A 88 13.09 -20.55 27.15
C HIS A 88 12.95 -21.98 27.68
N LYS A 89 11.80 -22.64 27.46
CA LYS A 89 11.59 -24.07 27.77
C LYS A 89 11.80 -24.99 26.57
N ASN A 90 11.94 -24.43 25.37
CA ASN A 90 12.16 -25.15 24.12
C ASN A 90 13.62 -25.01 23.60
N THR A 91 14.47 -24.23 24.29
CA THR A 91 15.86 -23.92 23.90
C THR A 91 16.82 -24.15 25.07
N ARG A 92 18.09 -24.50 24.79
CA ARG A 92 19.16 -24.58 25.81
C ARG A 92 19.35 -23.23 26.52
N LYS A 93 19.91 -23.23 27.74
CA LYS A 93 20.30 -21.99 28.43
C LYS A 93 21.65 -21.47 27.95
N SER A 94 22.73 -22.24 28.13
CA SER A 94 24.09 -21.86 27.71
C SER A 94 24.14 -21.45 26.23
N PHE A 95 24.81 -20.35 25.94
CA PHE A 95 25.12 -19.87 24.60
C PHE A 95 26.20 -20.74 23.95
N SER A 96 27.25 -21.10 24.67
CA SER A 96 28.34 -21.95 24.14
C SER A 96 27.82 -23.32 23.67
N GLU A 97 26.98 -24.01 24.46
CA GLU A 97 26.34 -25.27 24.06
C GLU A 97 25.32 -25.09 22.92
N THR A 98 24.73 -23.90 22.74
CA THR A 98 23.81 -23.61 21.61
C THR A 98 24.59 -23.37 20.31
N ILE A 99 25.70 -22.62 20.38
CA ILE A 99 26.67 -22.43 19.30
C ILE A 99 27.25 -23.78 18.84
N LYS A 100 27.56 -24.67 19.79
CA LYS A 100 28.05 -26.03 19.53
C LYS A 100 27.03 -26.93 18.83
N GLU A 101 25.74 -26.86 19.21
CA GLU A 101 24.67 -27.56 18.48
C GLU A 101 24.52 -27.03 17.04
N MET A 102 24.64 -25.71 16.85
CA MET A 102 24.58 -25.06 15.53
C MET A 102 25.82 -25.31 14.66
N TYR A 103 26.99 -25.52 15.25
CA TYR A 103 28.23 -25.84 14.54
C TYR A 103 28.24 -27.31 14.07
N TYR A 104 27.90 -28.25 14.95
CA TYR A 104 27.80 -29.69 14.59
C TYR A 104 26.49 -30.07 13.89
N HIS A 105 25.73 -29.10 13.36
CA HIS A 105 24.50 -29.39 12.62
C HIS A 105 24.79 -30.22 11.34
N VAL A 106 24.00 -31.28 11.15
CA VAL A 106 24.01 -32.15 9.97
C VAL A 106 22.63 -32.10 9.31
N SER A 107 22.60 -32.02 7.99
CA SER A 107 21.38 -32.09 7.20
C SER A 107 20.78 -33.50 7.25
N GLU A 108 19.64 -33.64 7.95
CA GLU A 108 18.94 -34.93 8.18
C GLU A 108 18.71 -35.75 6.90
N ARG A 109 18.49 -35.08 5.76
CA ARG A 109 18.18 -35.74 4.47
C ARG A 109 19.40 -36.16 3.66
N SER A 110 20.58 -35.62 3.95
CA SER A 110 21.80 -35.86 3.15
C SER A 110 23.00 -36.36 3.94
N GLY A 111 22.94 -36.37 5.27
CA GLY A 111 24.05 -36.77 6.14
C GLY A 111 25.26 -35.82 6.11
N LEU A 112 25.21 -34.76 5.31
CA LEU A 112 26.30 -33.79 5.18
C LEU A 112 26.27 -32.75 6.30
N LYS A 113 27.45 -32.37 6.79
CA LYS A 113 27.63 -31.24 7.71
C LYS A 113 27.05 -29.97 7.08
N ALA A 114 26.26 -29.23 7.87
CA ALA A 114 25.61 -27.99 7.48
C ALA A 114 25.75 -26.96 8.62
N PRO A 115 26.98 -26.56 9.00
CA PRO A 115 27.22 -25.65 10.12
C PRO A 115 26.50 -24.31 9.90
N LEU A 116 25.84 -23.81 10.94
CA LEU A 116 25.18 -22.50 10.93
C LEU A 116 26.08 -21.38 11.52
N VAL A 117 27.22 -21.76 12.11
CA VAL A 117 28.24 -20.87 12.70
C VAL A 117 29.56 -21.09 11.95
N ALA A 118 30.34 -20.03 11.72
CA ALA A 118 31.67 -20.12 11.11
C ALA A 118 32.68 -20.81 12.03
N ASP A 119 33.69 -21.48 11.47
CA ASP A 119 34.72 -22.21 12.22
C ASP A 119 35.49 -21.29 13.19
N ASP A 120 35.93 -20.12 12.73
CA ASP A 120 36.65 -19.14 13.54
C ASP A 120 35.81 -18.60 14.71
N VAL A 121 34.52 -18.35 14.48
CA VAL A 121 33.58 -17.88 15.50
C VAL A 121 33.23 -19.00 16.48
N TYR A 122 33.16 -20.25 16.04
CA TYR A 122 33.03 -21.40 16.93
C TYR A 122 34.24 -21.53 17.87
N GLU A 123 35.46 -21.47 17.32
CA GLU A 123 36.71 -21.53 18.12
C GLU A 123 36.79 -20.38 19.13
N ILE A 124 36.52 -19.15 18.72
CA ILE A 124 36.50 -17.97 19.61
C ILE A 124 35.47 -18.12 20.74
N VAL A 125 34.27 -18.64 20.44
CA VAL A 125 33.24 -18.88 21.47
C VAL A 125 33.66 -20.01 22.41
N MET A 126 34.24 -21.11 21.92
CA MET A 126 34.69 -22.20 22.79
C MET A 126 35.85 -21.76 23.70
N LYS A 127 36.84 -21.03 23.15
CA LYS A 127 37.99 -20.45 23.86
C LYS A 127 37.58 -19.52 25.00
N ASN A 128 36.45 -18.82 24.86
CA ASN A 128 35.96 -17.82 25.83
C ASN A 128 34.63 -18.23 26.50
N ALA A 129 34.25 -19.52 26.42
CA ALA A 129 32.89 -19.99 26.70
C ALA A 129 32.35 -19.57 28.08
N THR A 130 33.17 -19.71 29.14
CA THR A 130 32.79 -19.35 30.51
C THR A 130 32.45 -17.85 30.64
N ARG A 131 33.25 -16.97 30.04
CA ARG A 131 33.02 -15.51 30.08
C ARG A 131 31.78 -15.15 29.27
N LEU A 132 31.65 -15.67 28.06
CA LEU A 132 30.51 -15.37 27.18
C LEU A 132 29.18 -15.91 27.73
N ASP A 133 29.18 -17.07 28.40
CA ASP A 133 27.97 -17.61 29.06
C ASP A 133 27.59 -16.83 30.34
N SER A 134 28.56 -16.23 31.06
CA SER A 134 28.27 -15.46 32.29
C SER A 134 27.73 -14.05 32.03
N GLU A 135 28.15 -13.40 30.94
CA GLU A 135 27.74 -12.03 30.61
C GLU A 135 26.29 -11.93 30.10
N ILE A 136 25.67 -13.06 29.71
CA ILE A 136 24.34 -13.06 29.09
C ILE A 136 23.21 -12.99 30.14
N ILE A 137 22.47 -11.88 30.09
CA ILE A 137 21.34 -11.61 30.97
C ILE A 137 20.04 -11.97 30.26
N TYR A 138 19.61 -13.23 30.43
CA TYR A 138 18.40 -13.78 29.77
C TYR A 138 17.09 -13.06 30.10
N ASP A 139 17.03 -12.32 31.21
CA ASP A 139 15.82 -11.56 31.54
C ASP A 139 15.57 -10.39 30.56
N ARG A 140 16.60 -9.95 29.82
CA ARG A 140 16.47 -8.99 28.71
C ARG A 140 15.63 -9.55 27.54
N ASP A 141 15.36 -10.86 27.48
CA ASP A 141 14.40 -11.43 26.53
C ASP A 141 12.94 -11.06 26.87
N PHE A 142 12.59 -10.82 28.14
CA PHE A 142 11.23 -10.43 28.55
C PHE A 142 10.90 -8.96 28.25
N ASP A 143 11.89 -8.21 27.78
CA ASP A 143 11.81 -6.76 27.57
C ASP A 143 11.24 -6.41 26.18
N TYR A 144 11.20 -7.36 25.24
CA TYR A 144 10.56 -7.25 23.92
C TYR A 144 9.02 -7.19 24.00
N ASP A 145 8.36 -6.63 22.98
CA ASP A 145 6.90 -6.77 22.81
C ASP A 145 6.56 -8.08 22.08
N TYR A 146 5.28 -8.48 22.11
CA TYR A 146 4.84 -9.74 21.50
C TYR A 146 5.16 -9.80 19.99
N PHE A 147 4.98 -8.69 19.27
CA PHE A 147 5.15 -8.66 17.83
C PHE A 147 6.62 -8.53 17.39
N GLY A 148 7.45 -7.81 18.15
CA GLY A 148 8.90 -7.80 17.97
C GLY A 148 9.52 -9.16 18.25
N PHE A 149 9.10 -9.82 19.33
CA PHE A 149 9.46 -11.21 19.60
C PHE A 149 9.03 -12.16 18.47
N LYS A 150 7.78 -12.08 18.00
CA LYS A 150 7.31 -12.90 16.86
C LYS A 150 8.01 -12.55 15.54
N THR A 151 8.52 -11.33 15.38
CA THR A 151 9.37 -10.95 14.23
C THR A 151 10.74 -11.64 14.32
N LEU A 152 11.35 -11.69 15.51
CA LEU A 152 12.58 -12.44 15.76
C LEU A 152 12.40 -13.94 15.54
N GLU A 153 11.41 -14.55 16.20
CA GLU A 153 11.07 -15.98 16.14
C GLU A 153 10.78 -16.45 14.71
N ARG A 154 10.11 -15.63 13.88
CA ARG A 154 9.85 -15.96 12.48
C ARG A 154 11.13 -16.01 11.64
N SER A 155 11.99 -14.99 11.75
CA SER A 155 12.95 -14.66 10.69
C SER A 155 14.42 -14.53 11.12
N TYR A 156 14.72 -14.24 12.40
CA TYR A 156 16.07 -13.86 12.86
C TYR A 156 16.77 -14.92 13.71
N LEU A 157 16.02 -15.61 14.58
CA LEU A 157 16.58 -16.67 15.43
C LEU A 157 16.86 -17.90 14.57
N LEU A 158 18.08 -18.43 14.61
CA LEU A 158 18.49 -19.59 13.83
C LEU A 158 17.72 -20.86 14.25
N LYS A 159 17.56 -21.76 13.28
CA LYS A 159 16.68 -22.92 13.36
C LYS A 159 17.40 -24.19 12.88
N ILE A 160 17.25 -25.25 13.66
CA ILE A 160 17.67 -26.62 13.30
C ILE A 160 16.41 -27.44 13.07
N SER A 161 16.33 -28.11 11.92
CA SER A 161 15.17 -28.94 11.52
C SER A 161 13.82 -28.22 11.70
N GLY A 162 13.79 -26.91 11.38
CA GLY A 162 12.62 -26.02 11.51
C GLY A 162 12.35 -25.47 12.92
N LYS A 163 12.95 -26.04 13.97
CA LYS A 163 12.79 -25.61 15.37
C LYS A 163 13.78 -24.48 15.70
N VAL A 164 13.35 -23.46 16.44
CA VAL A 164 14.24 -22.40 16.94
C VAL A 164 15.18 -22.97 17.99
N VAL A 165 16.48 -22.71 17.85
CA VAL A 165 17.50 -23.09 18.85
C VAL A 165 18.08 -21.89 19.59
N GLU A 166 18.19 -20.73 18.93
CA GLU A 166 18.66 -19.49 19.56
C GLU A 166 17.59 -18.78 20.38
N ARG A 167 18.00 -18.22 21.52
CA ARG A 167 17.29 -17.13 22.21
C ARG A 167 17.69 -15.77 21.61
N PRO A 168 16.89 -14.70 21.77
CA PRO A 168 17.31 -13.36 21.33
C PRO A 168 18.68 -12.96 21.90
N GLN A 169 18.97 -13.21 23.19
CA GLN A 169 20.32 -12.97 23.72
C GLN A 169 21.43 -13.76 23.01
N HIS A 170 21.18 -15.01 22.60
CA HIS A 170 22.16 -15.82 21.87
C HIS A 170 22.48 -15.20 20.51
N MET A 171 21.45 -14.76 19.77
CA MET A 171 21.61 -14.05 18.50
C MET A 171 22.40 -12.74 18.69
N LEU A 172 22.10 -11.95 19.72
CA LEU A 172 22.84 -10.71 20.00
C LEU A 172 24.31 -10.96 20.36
N MET A 173 24.61 -12.01 21.14
CA MET A 173 26.00 -12.39 21.45
C MET A 173 26.73 -12.92 20.21
N ARG A 174 26.09 -13.80 19.41
CA ARG A 174 26.63 -14.25 18.11
C ARG A 174 26.94 -13.09 17.18
N VAL A 175 26.06 -12.10 17.09
CA VAL A 175 26.30 -10.89 16.27
C VAL A 175 27.50 -10.11 16.79
N SER A 176 27.60 -9.95 18.11
CA SER A 176 28.71 -9.21 18.74
C SER A 176 30.07 -9.89 18.50
N VAL A 177 30.19 -11.21 18.74
CA VAL A 177 31.38 -12.02 18.40
C VAL A 177 31.63 -12.03 16.88
N GLY A 178 30.58 -12.07 16.08
CA GLY A 178 30.68 -12.05 14.61
C GLY A 178 31.26 -10.75 14.04
N ILE A 179 31.16 -9.63 14.77
CA ILE A 179 31.73 -8.32 14.40
C ILE A 179 33.14 -8.15 14.97
N HIS A 180 33.32 -8.40 16.27
CA HIS A 180 34.55 -8.05 17.01
C HIS A 180 35.57 -9.19 17.16
N LYS A 181 35.19 -10.42 16.83
CA LYS A 181 36.05 -11.61 16.83
C LYS A 181 36.77 -11.79 18.18
N GLU A 182 38.10 -11.66 18.22
CA GLU A 182 38.89 -11.87 19.45
C GLU A 182 38.85 -10.69 20.44
N ASP A 183 38.33 -9.52 20.06
CA ASP A 183 38.15 -8.40 20.99
C ASP A 183 36.91 -8.61 21.87
N ILE A 184 37.06 -9.47 22.88
CA ILE A 184 35.98 -9.88 23.78
C ILE A 184 35.42 -8.71 24.61
N ASP A 185 36.21 -7.66 24.84
CA ASP A 185 35.74 -6.48 25.58
C ASP A 185 34.79 -5.64 24.71
N SER A 186 35.12 -5.43 23.42
CA SER A 186 34.20 -4.83 22.44
C SER A 186 32.99 -5.73 22.14
N VAL A 187 33.13 -7.07 22.18
CA VAL A 187 32.00 -8.02 22.13
C VAL A 187 31.01 -7.74 23.26
N ILE A 188 31.48 -7.65 24.50
CA ILE A 188 30.60 -7.49 25.68
C ILE A 188 29.95 -6.09 25.68
N ALA A 189 30.70 -5.04 25.34
CA ALA A 189 30.16 -3.69 25.19
C ALA A 189 29.04 -3.62 24.13
N THR A 190 29.28 -4.19 22.95
CA THR A 190 28.26 -4.30 21.88
C THR A 190 27.04 -5.12 22.33
N TYR A 191 27.27 -6.30 22.91
CA TYR A 191 26.19 -7.17 23.39
C TYR A 191 25.32 -6.46 24.43
N HIS A 192 25.92 -5.79 25.40
CA HIS A 192 25.19 -5.03 26.41
C HIS A 192 24.39 -3.87 25.80
N LEU A 193 24.99 -3.06 24.92
CA LEU A 193 24.27 -1.93 24.33
C LEU A 193 23.11 -2.38 23.42
N MET A 194 23.29 -3.46 22.64
CA MET A 194 22.23 -4.02 21.80
C MET A 194 21.13 -4.73 22.61
N SER A 195 21.48 -5.47 23.67
CA SER A 195 20.48 -6.15 24.54
C SER A 195 19.72 -5.19 25.47
N GLN A 196 20.32 -4.05 25.85
CA GLN A 196 19.62 -2.92 26.48
C GLN A 196 18.89 -2.02 25.47
N ARG A 197 18.99 -2.35 24.16
CA ARG A 197 18.27 -1.77 23.03
C ARG A 197 18.61 -0.31 22.71
N TRP A 198 19.82 0.15 23.03
CA TRP A 198 20.30 1.50 22.71
C TRP A 198 20.42 1.75 21.20
N PHE A 199 20.83 0.73 20.46
CA PHE A 199 20.85 0.70 19.00
C PHE A 199 20.65 -0.73 18.51
N THR A 200 20.51 -0.91 17.20
CA THR A 200 20.60 -2.24 16.57
C THR A 200 21.20 -2.15 15.16
N HIS A 201 21.95 -3.18 14.77
CA HIS A 201 22.43 -3.33 13.39
C HIS A 201 21.27 -3.69 12.44
N ALA A 202 21.48 -3.47 11.14
CA ALA A 202 20.49 -3.81 10.12
C ALA A 202 20.30 -5.32 9.94
N SER A 203 19.20 -5.71 9.27
CA SER A 203 18.78 -7.11 9.19
C SER A 203 19.85 -8.11 8.71
N PRO A 204 20.64 -7.83 7.64
CA PRO A 204 21.65 -8.79 7.18
C PRO A 204 22.75 -9.03 8.21
N THR A 205 23.16 -8.01 8.96
CA THR A 205 24.09 -8.17 10.08
C THR A 205 23.52 -9.11 11.14
N LEU A 206 22.25 -8.91 11.55
CA LEU A 206 21.58 -9.76 12.55
C LEU A 206 21.39 -11.21 12.06
N PHE A 207 21.11 -11.41 10.76
CA PHE A 207 20.98 -12.73 10.16
C PHE A 207 22.32 -13.45 10.05
N ASN A 208 23.37 -12.78 9.57
CA ASN A 208 24.54 -13.44 8.98
C ASN A 208 25.84 -13.25 9.80
N ALA A 209 25.91 -12.33 10.75
CA ALA A 209 27.09 -12.21 11.63
C ALA A 209 27.28 -13.51 12.43
N GLY A 210 28.52 -13.99 12.48
CA GLY A 210 28.87 -15.28 13.07
C GLY A 210 28.60 -16.52 12.21
N THR A 211 27.98 -16.38 11.03
CA THR A 211 27.67 -17.52 10.13
C THR A 211 28.79 -17.74 9.09
N PRO A 212 28.90 -18.93 8.44
CA PRO A 212 30.02 -19.26 7.53
C PRO A 212 30.21 -18.37 6.30
N ARG A 213 29.24 -17.52 5.93
CA ARG A 213 29.36 -16.51 4.87
C ARG A 213 28.72 -15.20 5.35
N PRO A 214 29.42 -14.41 6.17
CA PRO A 214 28.84 -13.26 6.87
C PRO A 214 28.67 -12.06 5.92
N GLN A 215 27.63 -12.05 5.10
CA GLN A 215 27.23 -10.88 4.31
C GLN A 215 26.41 -9.94 5.21
N LEU A 216 26.99 -8.81 5.62
CA LEU A 216 26.46 -7.93 6.68
C LEU A 216 25.91 -6.60 6.16
N SER A 217 26.42 -6.12 5.02
CA SER A 217 26.00 -4.87 4.35
C SER A 217 24.56 -4.98 3.82
N SER A 218 23.82 -3.87 3.78
CA SER A 218 22.37 -3.90 3.51
C SER A 218 21.95 -3.46 2.11
N CYS A 219 22.72 -2.60 1.47
CA CYS A 219 22.42 -2.08 0.15
C CYS A 219 23.70 -1.97 -0.70
N PHE A 220 23.52 -2.12 -2.01
CA PHE A 220 24.57 -1.98 -3.01
C PHE A 220 24.12 -0.95 -4.06
N LEU A 221 25.05 -0.13 -4.55
CA LEU A 221 24.82 0.77 -5.67
C LEU A 221 25.69 0.31 -6.84
N VAL A 222 25.07 -0.01 -7.97
CA VAL A 222 25.74 -0.51 -9.17
C VAL A 222 25.52 0.50 -10.30
N CYS A 223 26.58 0.99 -10.95
CA CYS A 223 26.39 1.66 -12.24
C CYS A 223 26.45 0.63 -13.37
N MET A 224 25.57 0.79 -14.36
CA MET A 224 25.63 0.02 -15.60
C MET A 224 27.01 0.19 -16.27
N LYS A 225 27.72 -0.91 -16.49
CA LYS A 225 29.16 -0.88 -16.80
C LYS A 225 29.50 -0.24 -18.15
N ASP A 226 28.70 -0.54 -19.18
CA ASP A 226 28.89 -0.07 -20.55
C ASP A 226 27.58 -0.20 -21.35
N ASP A 227 27.47 0.53 -22.46
CA ASP A 227 26.35 0.51 -23.42
C ASP A 227 26.53 -0.61 -24.48
N SER A 228 26.79 -1.82 -23.98
CA SER A 228 27.04 -3.05 -24.73
C SER A 228 26.25 -4.22 -24.13
N ILE A 229 26.08 -5.31 -24.90
CA ILE A 229 25.39 -6.50 -24.38
C ILE A 229 26.20 -7.12 -23.25
N GLU A 230 27.53 -7.12 -23.39
CA GLU A 230 28.53 -7.55 -22.44
C GLU A 230 28.40 -6.75 -21.13
N GLY A 231 28.44 -5.41 -21.21
CA GLY A 231 28.26 -4.52 -20.06
C GLY A 231 26.90 -4.69 -19.36
N ILE A 232 25.83 -4.85 -20.12
CA ILE A 232 24.48 -5.09 -19.60
C ILE A 232 24.39 -6.43 -18.86
N TYR A 233 24.91 -7.52 -19.44
CA TYR A 233 24.80 -8.86 -18.85
C TYR A 233 25.77 -9.07 -17.68
N ASP A 234 26.96 -8.45 -17.66
CA ASP A 234 27.82 -8.44 -16.47
C ASP A 234 27.20 -7.61 -15.34
N THR A 235 26.54 -6.48 -15.64
CA THR A 235 25.76 -5.71 -14.65
C THR A 235 24.60 -6.55 -14.10
N LEU A 236 23.88 -7.28 -14.96
CA LEU A 236 22.78 -8.15 -14.55
C LEU A 236 23.26 -9.33 -13.67
N LYS A 237 24.37 -9.95 -14.04
CA LYS A 237 25.05 -11.02 -13.29
C LYS A 237 25.51 -10.53 -11.92
N GLU A 238 26.09 -9.34 -11.84
CA GLU A 238 26.45 -8.69 -10.58
C GLU A 238 25.22 -8.46 -9.69
N CYS A 239 24.13 -7.90 -10.24
CA CYS A 239 22.87 -7.76 -9.53
C CYS A 239 22.27 -9.11 -9.05
N ALA A 240 22.38 -10.17 -9.84
CA ALA A 240 21.91 -11.50 -9.46
C ALA A 240 22.72 -12.10 -8.30
N VAL A 241 24.05 -11.96 -8.30
CA VAL A 241 24.93 -12.47 -7.22
C VAL A 241 24.76 -11.66 -5.93
N ILE A 242 24.51 -10.36 -6.02
CA ILE A 242 24.14 -9.50 -4.89
C ILE A 242 22.77 -9.89 -4.33
N SER A 243 21.73 -10.03 -5.18
CA SER A 243 20.37 -10.40 -4.73
C SER A 243 20.34 -11.77 -4.06
N LYS A 244 21.09 -12.76 -4.59
CA LYS A 244 21.25 -14.09 -4.00
C LYS A 244 21.74 -14.02 -2.54
N SER A 245 22.53 -13.00 -2.23
CA SER A 245 23.11 -12.74 -0.91
C SER A 245 22.26 -11.83 -0.03
N ALA A 246 21.00 -11.59 -0.41
CA ALA A 246 20.01 -10.74 0.26
C ALA A 246 20.25 -9.21 0.27
N GLY A 247 21.16 -8.71 -0.59
CA GLY A 247 21.37 -7.28 -0.79
C GLY A 247 20.23 -6.61 -1.57
N GLY A 248 19.79 -5.42 -1.11
CA GLY A 248 18.96 -4.51 -1.93
C GLY A 248 19.83 -3.69 -2.88
N ILE A 249 19.32 -3.33 -4.06
CA ILE A 249 20.16 -2.72 -5.11
C ILE A 249 19.57 -1.39 -5.61
N GLY A 250 20.41 -0.37 -5.75
CA GLY A 250 20.18 0.77 -6.64
C GLY A 250 21.01 0.62 -7.92
N VAL A 251 20.42 0.80 -9.10
CA VAL A 251 21.12 0.67 -10.39
C VAL A 251 20.93 1.90 -11.28
N SER A 252 22.02 2.57 -11.68
CA SER A 252 21.97 3.69 -12.63
C SER A 252 22.08 3.19 -14.07
N VAL A 253 21.14 3.57 -14.95
CA VAL A 253 21.10 3.11 -16.36
C VAL A 253 21.18 4.25 -17.39
N HIS A 254 21.58 5.45 -16.96
CA HIS A 254 21.64 6.70 -17.75
C HIS A 254 22.44 6.61 -19.05
N ASN A 255 23.39 5.69 -19.13
CA ASN A 255 24.32 5.49 -20.25
C ASN A 255 23.80 4.54 -21.34
N ILE A 256 22.72 3.79 -21.12
CA ILE A 256 22.17 2.87 -22.13
C ILE A 256 21.45 3.62 -23.24
N ARG A 257 21.74 3.28 -24.51
CA ARG A 257 21.15 3.97 -25.67
C ARG A 257 19.63 3.80 -25.77
N ALA A 258 18.95 4.93 -25.91
CA ALA A 258 17.51 5.02 -26.05
C ALA A 258 16.97 4.35 -27.33
N THR A 259 15.66 4.16 -27.39
CA THR A 259 14.93 3.56 -28.53
C THR A 259 15.27 4.25 -29.86
N GLY A 260 15.43 3.47 -30.93
CA GLY A 260 15.72 3.95 -32.26
C GLY A 260 17.16 4.44 -32.49
N SER A 261 18.04 4.36 -31.49
CA SER A 261 19.47 4.71 -31.66
C SER A 261 20.22 3.64 -32.45
N TYR A 262 21.21 4.04 -33.24
CA TYR A 262 21.95 3.14 -34.12
C TYR A 262 22.81 2.12 -33.34
N ILE A 263 22.92 0.90 -33.87
CA ILE A 263 23.83 -0.14 -33.35
C ILE A 263 24.94 -0.38 -34.37
N ARG A 264 26.13 0.16 -34.07
CA ARG A 264 27.37 -0.16 -34.79
C ARG A 264 27.62 -1.68 -34.73
N GLY A 265 28.08 -2.27 -35.82
CA GLY A 265 28.30 -3.73 -35.94
C GLY A 265 27.10 -4.48 -36.53
N THR A 266 25.93 -4.45 -35.88
CA THR A 266 24.74 -5.18 -36.36
C THR A 266 23.93 -4.42 -37.41
N ASN A 267 24.21 -3.12 -37.62
CA ASN A 267 23.47 -2.20 -38.49
C ASN A 267 21.97 -2.08 -38.17
N GLY A 268 21.58 -2.44 -36.93
CA GLY A 268 20.21 -2.34 -36.43
C GLY A 268 19.94 -1.07 -35.63
N THR A 269 18.73 -0.99 -35.08
CA THR A 269 18.31 0.06 -34.14
C THR A 269 18.03 -0.53 -32.75
N SER A 270 18.30 0.27 -31.71
CA SER A 270 18.04 -0.09 -30.31
C SER A 270 16.54 -0.15 -30.01
N ASN A 271 16.15 -1.13 -29.19
CA ASN A 271 14.81 -1.22 -28.60
C ASN A 271 14.68 -0.43 -27.28
N GLY A 272 15.70 0.36 -26.91
CA GLY A 272 15.74 1.19 -25.72
C GLY A 272 15.93 0.42 -24.42
N ILE A 273 15.77 1.13 -23.29
CA ILE A 273 15.90 0.53 -21.94
C ILE A 273 14.76 -0.43 -21.61
N MET A 274 13.61 -0.33 -22.29
CA MET A 274 12.37 -1.03 -21.92
C MET A 274 12.49 -2.57 -21.92
N PRO A 275 13.06 -3.25 -22.94
CA PRO A 275 13.25 -4.69 -22.89
C PRO A 275 14.35 -5.12 -21.91
N MET A 276 15.42 -4.32 -21.78
CA MET A 276 16.49 -4.57 -20.82
C MET A 276 15.94 -4.62 -19.40
N LEU A 277 15.16 -3.61 -18.99
CA LEU A 277 14.57 -3.56 -17.64
C LEU A 277 13.58 -4.70 -17.37
N ARG A 278 12.96 -5.30 -18.40
CA ARG A 278 12.20 -6.55 -18.21
C ARG A 278 13.08 -7.76 -17.87
N VAL A 279 14.28 -7.87 -18.42
CA VAL A 279 15.26 -8.91 -18.03
C VAL A 279 15.71 -8.69 -16.57
N PHE A 280 15.96 -7.45 -16.15
CA PHE A 280 16.24 -7.12 -14.74
C PHE A 280 15.05 -7.45 -13.83
N ASN A 281 13.80 -7.20 -14.25
CA ASN A 281 12.59 -7.52 -13.49
C ASN A 281 12.44 -9.03 -13.27
N ASP A 282 12.54 -9.83 -14.33
CA ASP A 282 12.38 -11.29 -14.21
C ASP A 282 13.58 -11.94 -13.51
N THR A 283 14.76 -11.31 -13.53
CA THR A 283 15.91 -11.68 -12.67
C THR A 283 15.65 -11.37 -11.19
N ALA A 284 15.07 -10.21 -10.86
CA ALA A 284 14.70 -9.86 -9.48
C ALA A 284 13.64 -10.82 -8.90
N ARG A 285 12.73 -11.33 -9.75
CA ARG A 285 11.73 -12.35 -9.41
C ARG A 285 12.32 -13.75 -9.26
N TYR A 286 13.29 -14.11 -10.12
CA TYR A 286 13.94 -15.41 -10.10
C TYR A 286 14.88 -15.57 -8.88
N VAL A 287 15.64 -14.53 -8.54
CA VAL A 287 16.57 -14.52 -7.41
C VAL A 287 15.87 -14.02 -6.13
N ASP A 288 14.82 -14.74 -5.72
CA ASP A 288 14.13 -14.55 -4.43
C ASP A 288 15.06 -14.97 -3.27
N GLN A 289 15.26 -14.09 -2.29
CA GLN A 289 16.41 -14.10 -1.41
C GLN A 289 16.28 -15.19 -0.34
N GLY A 290 17.27 -16.08 -0.27
CA GLY A 290 17.41 -17.06 0.80
C GLY A 290 16.24 -18.07 0.93
N GLY A 291 15.56 -18.39 -0.17
CA GLY A 291 14.43 -19.34 -0.19
C GLY A 291 13.10 -18.70 0.22
N GLY A 292 12.79 -17.50 -0.28
CA GLY A 292 11.55 -16.79 0.02
C GLY A 292 11.57 -16.01 1.35
N LYS A 293 12.74 -15.74 1.92
CA LYS A 293 12.86 -14.90 3.14
C LYS A 293 12.54 -13.43 2.83
N ARG A 294 12.94 -12.94 1.66
CA ARG A 294 12.67 -11.59 1.10
C ARG A 294 12.74 -11.67 -0.42
N LYS A 295 11.83 -11.02 -1.13
CA LYS A 295 11.93 -10.89 -2.60
C LYS A 295 13.14 -10.05 -3.01
N GLY A 296 13.74 -10.35 -4.16
CA GLY A 296 14.72 -9.46 -4.81
C GLY A 296 14.07 -8.11 -5.13
N ALA A 297 14.81 -7.02 -4.91
CA ALA A 297 14.28 -5.66 -5.04
C ALA A 297 15.38 -4.71 -5.54
N PHE A 298 15.20 -4.18 -6.76
CA PHE A 298 16.11 -3.23 -7.38
C PHE A 298 15.38 -1.90 -7.64
N ALA A 299 16.00 -0.77 -7.32
CA ALA A 299 15.57 0.56 -7.73
C ALA A 299 16.40 1.03 -8.94
N VAL A 300 15.73 1.29 -10.06
CA VAL A 300 16.35 1.78 -11.29
C VAL A 300 16.35 3.31 -11.29
N TYR A 301 17.52 3.91 -11.50
CA TYR A 301 17.72 5.35 -11.57
C TYR A 301 17.87 5.79 -13.03
N LEU A 302 17.12 6.82 -13.42
CA LEU A 302 17.19 7.47 -14.73
C LEU A 302 17.19 9.00 -14.59
N GLU A 303 18.02 9.70 -15.37
CA GLU A 303 17.96 11.16 -15.48
C GLU A 303 16.85 11.62 -16.45
N PRO A 304 16.12 12.72 -16.17
CA PRO A 304 14.92 13.10 -16.92
C PRO A 304 15.18 13.59 -18.35
N TRP A 305 16.43 13.76 -18.79
CA TRP A 305 16.79 14.05 -20.19
C TRP A 305 16.84 12.80 -21.08
N HIS A 306 16.79 11.59 -20.52
CA HIS A 306 16.89 10.37 -21.32
C HIS A 306 15.69 10.19 -22.27
N ALA A 307 15.92 9.85 -23.54
CA ALA A 307 14.84 9.84 -24.53
C ALA A 307 13.71 8.81 -24.28
N ASP A 308 13.97 7.71 -23.55
CA ASP A 308 12.94 6.74 -23.12
C ASP A 308 12.22 7.13 -21.79
N ILE A 309 12.35 8.37 -21.30
CA ILE A 309 11.84 8.76 -19.97
C ILE A 309 10.31 8.62 -19.81
N PHE A 310 9.52 8.87 -20.85
CA PHE A 310 8.06 8.74 -20.78
C PHE A 310 7.66 7.26 -20.63
N GLU A 311 8.37 6.39 -21.34
CA GLU A 311 8.19 4.96 -21.35
C GLU A 311 8.63 4.34 -20.00
N PHE A 312 9.72 4.85 -19.40
CA PHE A 312 10.19 4.52 -18.04
C PHE A 312 9.16 4.85 -16.96
N LEU A 313 8.53 6.03 -17.01
CA LEU A 313 7.48 6.45 -16.07
C LEU A 313 6.22 5.56 -16.12
N ASP A 314 6.08 4.77 -17.18
CA ASP A 314 4.93 3.90 -17.44
C ASP A 314 5.13 2.47 -16.89
N LEU A 315 6.37 2.03 -16.67
CA LEU A 315 6.75 0.64 -16.38
C LEU A 315 6.06 0.00 -15.17
N ARG A 316 5.76 0.78 -14.13
CA ARG A 316 5.12 0.31 -12.89
C ARG A 316 3.59 0.45 -12.90
N LYS A 317 3.00 1.14 -13.88
CA LYS A 317 1.54 1.38 -13.92
C LYS A 317 0.77 0.06 -14.01
N ASN A 318 -0.36 -0.03 -13.30
CA ASN A 318 -1.14 -1.26 -13.23
C ASN A 318 -1.82 -1.59 -14.57
N HIS A 319 -2.30 -0.57 -15.28
CA HIS A 319 -2.87 -0.65 -16.63
C HIS A 319 -1.80 -0.56 -17.72
N GLY A 320 -2.19 -0.85 -18.98
CA GLY A 320 -1.31 -0.88 -20.15
C GLY A 320 -1.05 -2.30 -20.67
N LYS A 321 -0.12 -2.44 -21.63
CA LYS A 321 0.31 -3.75 -22.15
C LYS A 321 1.38 -4.36 -21.26
N GLU A 322 1.23 -5.64 -20.89
CA GLU A 322 2.17 -6.33 -20.01
C GLU A 322 3.61 -6.39 -20.56
N GLU A 323 3.76 -6.45 -21.89
CA GLU A 323 5.07 -6.45 -22.56
C GLU A 323 5.84 -5.11 -22.48
N HIS A 324 5.20 -4.06 -21.94
CA HIS A 324 5.78 -2.75 -21.61
C HIS A 324 5.72 -2.46 -20.09
N ARG A 325 5.78 -3.50 -19.24
CA ARG A 325 5.73 -3.37 -17.77
C ARG A 325 6.82 -4.20 -17.09
N ALA A 326 7.25 -3.68 -15.94
CA ALA A 326 8.18 -4.32 -15.01
C ALA A 326 7.86 -3.79 -13.60
N ARG A 327 6.96 -4.47 -12.89
CA ARG A 327 6.35 -3.94 -11.65
C ARG A 327 7.05 -4.39 -10.37
N ASP A 328 7.92 -5.39 -10.45
CA ASP A 328 8.74 -5.88 -9.34
C ASP A 328 9.97 -4.98 -9.11
N LEU A 329 10.41 -4.26 -10.15
CA LEU A 329 11.38 -3.16 -10.05
C LEU A 329 10.75 -1.88 -9.47
N PHE A 330 11.56 -1.13 -8.74
CA PHE A 330 11.28 0.23 -8.29
C PHE A 330 11.96 1.25 -9.21
N TYR A 331 11.49 2.49 -9.22
CA TYR A 331 11.94 3.53 -10.15
C TYR A 331 12.25 4.82 -9.42
N ALA A 332 13.30 5.51 -9.85
CA ALA A 332 13.80 6.73 -9.25
C ALA A 332 14.28 7.69 -10.33
N LEU A 333 14.05 8.99 -10.12
CA LEU A 333 14.60 10.05 -10.96
C LEU A 333 15.82 10.68 -10.30
N TRP A 334 16.88 10.81 -11.09
CA TRP A 334 18.10 11.50 -10.73
C TRP A 334 18.07 12.88 -11.41
N VAL A 335 17.56 13.89 -10.71
CA VAL A 335 17.07 15.13 -11.30
C VAL A 335 18.10 16.25 -11.21
N PRO A 336 18.59 16.83 -12.34
CA PRO A 336 19.43 18.03 -12.31
C PRO A 336 18.59 19.29 -12.01
N ASP A 337 19.22 20.28 -11.37
CA ASP A 337 18.64 21.59 -11.02
C ASP A 337 18.12 22.32 -12.28
N LEU A 338 18.73 22.08 -13.44
CA LEU A 338 18.29 22.64 -14.73
C LEU A 338 16.88 22.17 -15.13
N PHE A 339 16.52 20.91 -14.89
CA PHE A 339 15.17 20.42 -15.20
C PHE A 339 14.14 21.15 -14.34
N MET A 340 14.39 21.28 -13.05
CA MET A 340 13.52 22.00 -12.12
C MET A 340 13.37 23.47 -12.53
N ARG A 341 14.46 24.15 -12.92
CA ARG A 341 14.39 25.52 -13.46
C ARG A 341 13.60 25.62 -14.76
N ARG A 342 13.78 24.70 -15.73
CA ARG A 342 12.99 24.69 -16.98
C ARG A 342 11.50 24.43 -16.72
N VAL A 343 11.15 23.59 -15.74
CA VAL A 343 9.75 23.38 -15.30
C VAL A 343 9.16 24.64 -14.68
N GLU A 344 9.90 25.36 -13.83
CA GLU A 344 9.44 26.64 -13.24
C GLU A 344 9.37 27.78 -14.26
N SER A 345 10.32 27.86 -15.20
CA SER A 345 10.38 28.92 -16.22
C SER A 345 9.50 28.65 -17.45
N TYR A 346 8.59 27.67 -17.39
CA TYR A 346 7.73 27.23 -18.51
C TYR A 346 8.51 26.84 -19.79
N GLY A 347 9.80 26.50 -19.65
CA GLY A 347 10.72 26.27 -20.77
C GLY A 347 10.60 24.89 -21.41
N ASP A 348 11.25 24.75 -22.56
CA ASP A 348 11.43 23.46 -23.22
C ASP A 348 12.52 22.60 -22.58
N TRP A 349 12.43 21.30 -22.83
CA TRP A 349 13.31 20.25 -22.34
C TRP A 349 13.63 19.29 -23.48
N SER A 350 14.90 19.21 -23.81
CA SER A 350 15.46 18.37 -24.87
C SER A 350 15.79 16.99 -24.33
N LEU A 351 15.29 15.97 -25.03
CA LEU A 351 15.58 14.58 -24.70
C LEU A 351 16.65 14.01 -25.62
N PHE A 352 17.63 13.33 -25.03
CA PHE A 352 18.83 12.84 -25.69
C PHE A 352 18.98 11.32 -25.57
N CYS A 353 19.78 10.74 -26.46
CA CYS A 353 20.36 9.41 -26.28
C CYS A 353 21.81 9.57 -25.78
N PRO A 354 22.27 8.85 -24.74
CA PRO A 354 23.63 8.96 -24.22
C PRO A 354 24.73 8.61 -25.25
N ASN A 355 24.46 7.72 -26.21
CA ASN A 355 25.37 7.40 -27.32
C ASN A 355 25.55 8.58 -28.32
N GLU A 356 24.62 9.54 -28.33
CA GLU A 356 24.61 10.70 -29.24
C GLU A 356 24.97 12.01 -28.49
N ALA A 357 24.73 12.03 -27.17
CA ALA A 357 25.04 13.09 -26.21
C ALA A 357 25.78 12.52 -24.98
N PRO A 358 27.04 12.05 -25.14
CA PRO A 358 27.80 11.42 -24.07
C PRO A 358 28.23 12.40 -22.97
N GLY A 359 28.61 11.89 -21.80
CA GLY A 359 29.12 12.68 -20.68
C GLY A 359 28.06 13.38 -19.80
N LEU A 360 26.80 13.49 -20.24
CA LEU A 360 25.72 14.09 -19.44
C LEU A 360 25.50 13.38 -18.08
N ALA A 361 25.77 12.07 -18.00
CA ALA A 361 25.69 11.28 -16.78
C ALA A 361 26.97 11.37 -15.90
N ASP A 362 28.03 12.00 -16.41
CA ASP A 362 29.37 12.05 -15.81
C ASP A 362 29.75 13.45 -15.29
N CYS A 363 28.91 14.46 -15.51
CA CYS A 363 29.02 15.82 -14.98
C CYS A 363 27.73 16.25 -14.24
N TRP A 364 27.81 17.32 -13.44
CA TRP A 364 26.71 17.88 -12.64
C TRP A 364 26.84 19.41 -12.53
N GLY A 365 25.77 20.09 -12.11
CA GLY A 365 25.72 21.55 -11.97
C GLY A 365 26.12 22.30 -13.25
N ASP A 366 26.86 23.41 -13.12
CA ASP A 366 27.30 24.29 -14.21
C ASP A 366 27.96 23.55 -15.39
N GLU A 367 28.67 22.45 -15.15
CA GLU A 367 29.30 21.64 -16.22
C GLU A 367 28.26 20.86 -17.02
N PHE A 368 27.31 20.24 -16.32
CA PHE A 368 26.15 19.60 -16.95
C PHE A 368 25.32 20.62 -17.75
N GLU A 369 25.11 21.82 -17.22
CA GLU A 369 24.32 22.86 -17.89
C GLU A 369 24.97 23.34 -19.19
N LYS A 370 26.29 23.56 -19.19
CA LYS A 370 27.06 23.92 -20.39
C LYS A 370 27.03 22.81 -21.43
N LEU A 371 27.28 21.56 -21.03
CA LEU A 371 27.26 20.41 -21.95
C LEU A 371 25.87 20.13 -22.53
N TYR A 372 24.83 20.21 -21.69
CA TYR A 372 23.44 20.02 -22.08
C TYR A 372 22.98 21.10 -23.08
N THR A 373 23.22 22.38 -22.77
CA THR A 373 22.85 23.49 -23.69
C THR A 373 23.67 23.50 -24.97
N GLN A 374 24.96 23.11 -24.93
CA GLN A 374 25.74 22.85 -26.14
C GLN A 374 25.07 21.80 -27.02
N TYR A 375 24.59 20.68 -26.46
CA TYR A 375 23.90 19.65 -27.23
C TYR A 375 22.49 20.06 -27.71
N GLU A 376 21.82 21.00 -27.04
CA GLU A 376 20.62 21.67 -27.59
C GLU A 376 20.99 22.51 -28.83
N HIS A 377 22.05 23.32 -28.76
CA HIS A 377 22.54 24.14 -29.89
C HIS A 377 23.09 23.32 -31.07
N GLU A 378 23.73 22.17 -30.81
CA GLU A 378 24.21 21.23 -31.84
C GLU A 378 23.07 20.41 -32.48
N GLY A 379 21.82 20.57 -32.04
CA GLY A 379 20.66 19.87 -32.61
C GLY A 379 20.61 18.36 -32.32
N LYS A 380 21.34 17.89 -31.29
CA LYS A 380 21.41 16.45 -30.92
C LYS A 380 20.16 15.92 -30.21
N ALA A 381 19.17 16.77 -29.94
CA ALA A 381 17.94 16.39 -29.25
C ALA A 381 17.05 15.49 -30.11
N LYS A 382 16.78 14.26 -29.64
CA LYS A 382 15.85 13.33 -30.33
C LYS A 382 14.40 13.79 -30.31
N ARG A 383 14.01 14.45 -29.22
CA ARG A 383 12.63 14.86 -28.93
C ARG A 383 12.66 16.04 -27.96
N VAL A 384 12.26 17.22 -28.41
CA VAL A 384 12.02 18.37 -27.52
C VAL A 384 10.58 18.32 -27.01
N VAL A 385 10.37 18.59 -25.73
CA VAL A 385 9.05 18.70 -25.08
C VAL A 385 9.05 19.88 -24.11
N SER A 386 7.90 20.51 -23.87
CA SER A 386 7.78 21.41 -22.72
C SER A 386 8.14 20.67 -21.43
N ALA A 387 8.99 21.25 -20.59
CA ALA A 387 9.44 20.63 -19.34
C ALA A 387 8.26 20.29 -18.43
N GLN A 388 7.23 21.15 -18.39
CA GLN A 388 6.01 20.92 -17.63
C GLN A 388 5.19 19.72 -18.13
N LYS A 389 5.25 19.37 -19.43
CA LYS A 389 4.60 18.15 -19.94
C LYS A 389 5.23 16.90 -19.32
N LEU A 390 6.57 16.83 -19.24
CA LEU A 390 7.25 15.73 -18.57
C LEU A 390 6.95 15.75 -17.07
N TRP A 391 6.95 16.93 -16.44
CA TRP A 391 6.57 17.09 -15.03
C TRP A 391 5.21 16.48 -14.69
N PHE A 392 4.15 16.79 -15.46
CA PHE A 392 2.81 16.23 -15.20
C PHE A 392 2.75 14.69 -15.34
N GLU A 393 3.54 14.08 -16.22
CA GLU A 393 3.64 12.61 -16.30
C GLU A 393 4.38 12.00 -15.09
N ILE A 394 5.42 12.69 -14.57
CA ILE A 394 6.11 12.30 -13.32
C ILE A 394 5.11 12.29 -12.16
N LEU A 395 4.37 13.39 -11.98
CA LEU A 395 3.35 13.49 -10.92
C LEU A 395 2.23 12.46 -11.10
N THR A 396 1.82 12.18 -12.34
CA THR A 396 0.78 11.18 -12.65
C THR A 396 1.24 9.77 -12.26
N SER A 397 2.48 9.39 -12.61
CA SER A 397 3.04 8.10 -12.18
C SER A 397 3.16 8.00 -10.66
N GLN A 398 3.56 9.09 -9.98
CA GLN A 398 3.62 9.15 -8.51
C GLN A 398 2.25 8.99 -7.87
N MET A 399 1.21 9.64 -8.40
CA MET A 399 -0.17 9.51 -7.93
C MET A 399 -0.76 8.12 -8.19
N GLU A 400 -0.39 7.44 -9.29
CA GLU A 400 -0.87 6.08 -9.61
C GLU A 400 -0.10 4.96 -8.89
N THR A 401 1.19 5.13 -8.61
CA THR A 401 2.09 4.02 -8.20
C THR A 401 2.89 4.26 -6.92
N GLY A 402 2.87 5.49 -6.38
CA GLY A 402 3.72 5.94 -5.28
C GLY A 402 5.17 6.28 -5.68
N THR A 403 5.50 6.17 -6.98
CA THR A 403 6.87 6.27 -7.56
C THR A 403 6.80 6.92 -8.97
N PRO A 404 7.89 7.42 -9.58
CA PRO A 404 9.28 7.30 -9.17
C PRO A 404 9.63 8.11 -7.93
N TYR A 405 10.68 7.69 -7.25
CA TYR A 405 11.36 8.46 -6.21
C TYR A 405 11.95 9.76 -6.80
N MET A 406 12.12 10.81 -5.98
CA MET A 406 12.68 12.09 -6.39
C MET A 406 13.98 12.40 -5.64
N LEU A 407 15.10 12.43 -6.35
CA LEU A 407 16.41 12.81 -5.82
C LEU A 407 17.05 13.87 -6.72
N PHE A 408 17.73 14.84 -6.11
CA PHE A 408 18.29 16.01 -6.79
C PHE A 408 19.80 15.81 -7.01
N LYS A 409 20.18 15.41 -8.23
CA LYS A 409 21.53 15.03 -8.69
C LYS A 409 22.59 16.02 -8.23
N ASP A 410 22.37 17.30 -8.52
CA ASP A 410 23.36 18.33 -8.29
C ASP A 410 23.54 18.60 -6.80
N THR A 411 22.46 18.64 -6.03
CA THR A 411 22.52 18.74 -4.55
C THR A 411 23.20 17.53 -3.91
N CYS A 412 23.00 16.32 -4.44
CA CYS A 412 23.68 15.11 -3.98
C CYS A 412 25.20 15.18 -4.21
N ASN A 413 25.63 15.63 -5.39
CA ASN A 413 27.05 15.77 -5.74
C ASN A 413 27.73 16.95 -5.02
N ARG A 414 27.10 18.13 -5.05
CA ARG A 414 27.55 19.39 -4.42
C ARG A 414 27.83 19.20 -2.92
N LYS A 415 26.98 18.42 -2.24
CA LYS A 415 26.97 18.19 -0.78
C LYS A 415 27.38 16.77 -0.36
N SER A 416 28.28 16.11 -1.10
CA SER A 416 28.86 14.81 -0.71
C SER A 416 30.36 14.94 -0.41
N ASN A 417 30.83 14.25 0.63
CA ASN A 417 32.26 14.14 0.93
C ASN A 417 33.01 13.24 -0.08
N GLN A 418 32.31 12.42 -0.86
CA GLN A 418 32.90 11.59 -1.92
C GLN A 418 33.07 12.33 -3.27
N LYS A 419 32.77 13.64 -3.35
CA LYS A 419 32.80 14.39 -4.62
C LYS A 419 34.19 14.56 -5.25
N ASN A 420 35.26 14.12 -4.57
CA ASN A 420 36.61 13.98 -5.14
C ASN A 420 36.81 12.71 -5.99
N LEU A 421 35.87 11.76 -5.96
CA LEU A 421 35.92 10.51 -6.75
C LEU A 421 35.35 10.66 -8.16
N GLY A 422 34.53 11.70 -8.38
CA GLY A 422 33.79 11.94 -9.61
C GLY A 422 32.27 12.00 -9.37
N THR A 423 31.50 12.07 -10.46
CA THR A 423 30.03 12.25 -10.39
C THR A 423 29.32 11.02 -9.86
N ILE A 424 28.54 11.21 -8.80
CA ILE A 424 27.61 10.24 -8.22
C ILE A 424 26.37 10.15 -9.10
N LYS A 425 26.01 8.92 -9.49
CA LYS A 425 25.00 8.62 -10.54
C LYS A 425 23.65 8.12 -10.02
N SER A 426 23.57 7.72 -8.75
CA SER A 426 22.33 7.16 -8.18
C SER A 426 22.36 7.17 -6.65
N SER A 427 21.26 6.71 -6.07
CA SER A 427 21.18 6.27 -4.68
C SER A 427 20.85 4.76 -4.63
N ASN A 428 20.61 4.20 -3.45
CA ASN A 428 20.28 2.80 -3.22
C ASN A 428 18.77 2.50 -3.44
N LEU A 429 18.34 1.30 -3.01
CA LEU A 429 16.92 0.89 -2.99
C LEU A 429 16.01 1.80 -2.13
N CYS A 430 16.55 2.42 -1.08
CA CYS A 430 15.78 3.15 -0.06
C CYS A 430 16.02 4.67 -0.02
N THR A 431 16.80 5.21 -0.98
CA THR A 431 17.03 6.66 -1.21
C THR A 431 17.78 7.42 -0.10
N GLU A 432 18.43 6.74 0.83
CA GLU A 432 19.26 7.31 1.89
C GLU A 432 20.76 7.31 1.60
N ILE A 433 21.26 6.55 0.62
CA ILE A 433 22.71 6.37 0.38
C ILE A 433 23.17 7.15 -0.84
N ILE A 434 24.25 7.93 -0.72
CA ILE A 434 24.78 8.81 -1.77
C ILE A 434 26.28 8.53 -1.92
N GLU A 435 26.59 7.36 -2.48
CA GLU A 435 27.95 6.83 -2.65
C GLU A 435 28.35 6.74 -4.14
N TYR A 436 29.62 6.98 -4.43
CA TYR A 436 30.21 6.94 -5.78
C TYR A 436 30.24 5.52 -6.37
N THR A 437 30.02 5.41 -7.69
CA THR A 437 30.04 4.14 -8.42
C THR A 437 30.78 4.26 -9.76
N SER A 438 31.48 3.20 -10.16
CA SER A 438 32.16 3.08 -11.45
C SER A 438 32.01 1.66 -12.01
N PRO A 439 32.30 1.38 -13.29
CA PRO A 439 32.24 0.03 -13.85
C PRO A 439 33.10 -1.01 -13.10
N THR A 440 34.05 -0.54 -12.29
CA THR A 440 34.93 -1.35 -11.43
C THR A 440 34.59 -1.26 -9.94
N GLU A 441 33.62 -0.44 -9.52
CA GLU A 441 33.33 -0.10 -8.12
C GLU A 441 31.82 0.01 -7.87
N THR A 442 31.32 -0.95 -7.11
CA THR A 442 29.92 -1.03 -6.66
C THR A 442 29.89 -0.61 -5.20
N ALA A 443 29.18 0.46 -4.86
CA ALA A 443 29.19 1.00 -3.50
C ALA A 443 28.42 0.09 -2.53
N VAL A 444 28.73 0.16 -1.24
CA VAL A 444 28.32 -0.85 -0.24
C VAL A 444 27.98 -0.20 1.08
N CYS A 445 26.69 -0.25 1.42
CA CYS A 445 26.13 0.45 2.56
C CYS A 445 26.05 -0.45 3.81
N ASN A 446 26.65 0.02 4.91
CA ASN A 446 26.82 -0.69 6.18
C ASN A 446 26.02 0.03 7.28
N LEU A 447 24.98 -0.60 7.84
CA LEU A 447 23.89 0.10 8.54
C LEU A 447 23.65 -0.31 10.01
N ALA A 448 23.41 0.69 10.86
CA ALA A 448 22.84 0.53 12.20
C ALA A 448 21.92 1.71 12.55
N SER A 449 20.91 1.49 13.40
CA SER A 449 19.97 2.55 13.83
C SER A 449 19.90 2.70 15.35
N ILE A 450 20.00 3.94 15.82
CA ILE A 450 19.97 4.32 17.23
C ILE A 450 18.52 4.49 17.70
N ALA A 451 18.19 3.95 18.87
CA ALA A 451 16.84 3.95 19.43
C ALA A 451 16.60 5.19 20.32
N LEU A 452 16.24 6.30 19.69
CA LEU A 452 16.04 7.61 20.33
C LEU A 452 15.20 7.59 21.62
N PRO A 453 14.16 6.74 21.79
CA PRO A 453 13.38 6.69 23.04
C PRO A 453 14.16 6.23 24.28
N ARG A 454 15.31 5.57 24.12
CA ARG A 454 16.16 5.14 25.26
C ARG A 454 16.89 6.30 25.92
N PHE A 455 17.06 7.41 25.20
CA PHE A 455 17.76 8.62 25.65
C PHE A 455 16.80 9.62 26.31
N VAL A 456 15.51 9.32 26.42
CA VAL A 456 14.59 10.08 27.28
C VAL A 456 14.77 9.63 28.72
N ARG A 457 15.07 10.58 29.61
CA ARG A 457 15.41 10.36 31.03
C ARG A 457 14.48 11.15 31.94
N GLU A 458 14.34 10.71 33.18
CA GLU A 458 13.61 11.42 34.24
C GLU A 458 14.59 12.06 35.23
N LYS A 459 14.38 13.34 35.54
CA LYS A 459 15.24 14.13 36.42
C LYS A 459 15.19 13.56 37.85
N GLY A 460 16.34 13.47 38.49
CA GLY A 460 16.49 12.95 39.86
C GLY A 460 16.49 11.43 40.01
N VAL A 461 16.28 10.67 38.93
CA VAL A 461 16.33 9.19 38.96
C VAL A 461 17.73 8.71 38.56
N PRO A 462 18.41 7.85 39.35
CA PRO A 462 19.70 7.26 38.95
C PRO A 462 19.62 6.49 37.62
N ILE A 463 20.72 6.45 36.85
CA ILE A 463 20.76 5.75 35.55
C ILE A 463 20.42 4.26 35.67
N GLU A 464 20.87 3.60 36.74
CA GLU A 464 20.60 2.18 37.02
C GLU A 464 19.16 1.92 37.50
N SER A 465 18.51 2.91 38.09
CA SER A 465 17.15 2.84 38.62
C SER A 465 16.08 3.30 37.61
N HIS A 466 16.47 3.73 36.42
CA HIS A 466 15.53 4.15 35.38
C HIS A 466 14.62 2.98 34.95
N PRO A 467 13.30 3.20 34.77
CA PRO A 467 12.39 2.16 34.30
C PRO A 467 12.79 1.64 32.92
N SER A 468 12.69 0.32 32.68
CA SER A 468 13.18 -0.28 31.43
C SER A 468 12.47 0.25 30.17
N LYS A 469 11.25 0.77 30.33
CA LYS A 469 10.48 1.53 29.34
C LYS A 469 9.77 2.71 30.01
N LEU A 470 9.92 3.90 29.44
CA LEU A 470 8.95 4.99 29.62
C LEU A 470 7.81 4.81 28.60
N VAL A 471 6.59 5.20 28.99
CA VAL A 471 5.39 5.16 28.14
C VAL A 471 4.53 6.41 28.44
N GLY A 472 3.70 6.82 27.47
CA GLY A 472 2.84 8.00 27.60
C GLY A 472 3.57 9.34 27.55
N SER A 473 2.81 10.41 27.35
CA SER A 473 3.27 11.80 27.42
C SER A 473 3.14 12.39 28.83
N ARG A 474 2.28 11.81 29.68
CA ARG A 474 2.15 12.20 31.08
C ARG A 474 3.49 12.03 31.82
N GLY A 475 3.89 13.05 32.59
CA GLY A 475 5.20 13.13 33.24
C GLY A 475 6.30 13.84 32.42
N SER A 476 6.01 14.26 31.18
CA SER A 476 6.93 15.00 30.28
C SER A 476 7.75 16.12 30.94
N GLY A 477 7.15 16.93 31.81
CA GLY A 477 7.84 18.03 32.50
C GLY A 477 9.02 17.60 33.38
N ASN A 478 9.01 16.36 33.92
CA ASN A 478 10.14 15.81 34.65
C ASN A 478 11.19 15.14 33.75
N ARG A 479 10.98 15.13 32.42
CA ARG A 479 11.87 14.44 31.47
C ARG A 479 12.86 15.39 30.78
N TYR A 480 13.91 14.80 30.21
CA TYR A 480 14.90 15.45 29.35
C TYR A 480 15.49 14.44 28.36
N PHE A 481 16.29 14.92 27.40
CA PHE A 481 17.00 14.09 26.42
C PHE A 481 18.51 14.04 26.74
N ASP A 482 19.06 12.84 26.77
CA ASP A 482 20.41 12.47 27.19
C ASP A 482 21.37 12.45 25.99
N PHE A 483 21.92 13.64 25.68
CA PHE A 483 22.85 13.82 24.57
C PHE A 483 24.22 13.17 24.81
N ASP A 484 24.67 13.07 26.05
CA ASP A 484 25.96 12.46 26.39
C ASP A 484 25.92 10.93 26.20
N LYS A 485 24.82 10.27 26.57
CA LYS A 485 24.65 8.85 26.25
C LYS A 485 24.44 8.63 24.74
N LEU A 486 23.80 9.56 24.04
CA LEU A 486 23.70 9.53 22.57
C LEU A 486 25.08 9.61 21.93
N ALA A 487 25.93 10.52 22.40
CA ALA A 487 27.32 10.66 21.99
C ALA A 487 28.12 9.36 22.19
N GLU A 488 28.02 8.71 23.36
CA GLU A 488 28.66 7.42 23.65
C GLU A 488 28.19 6.31 22.68
N VAL A 489 26.86 6.13 22.55
CA VAL A 489 26.28 5.08 21.71
C VAL A 489 26.61 5.27 20.23
N THR A 490 26.66 6.52 19.75
CA THR A 490 27.12 6.84 18.40
C THR A 490 28.56 6.40 18.15
N GLN A 491 29.48 6.62 19.10
CA GLN A 491 30.89 6.22 18.95
C GLN A 491 31.02 4.69 18.80
N ILE A 492 30.33 3.91 19.64
CA ILE A 492 30.30 2.45 19.51
C ILE A 492 29.66 2.01 18.19
N ALA A 493 28.58 2.66 17.74
CA ALA A 493 27.97 2.36 16.45
C ALA A 493 28.95 2.59 15.28
N THR A 494 29.74 3.68 15.30
CA THR A 494 30.81 3.94 14.32
C THR A 494 31.88 2.85 14.35
N TYR A 495 32.38 2.47 15.54
CA TYR A 495 33.41 1.42 15.66
C TYR A 495 32.92 0.07 15.13
N ASN A 496 31.70 -0.34 15.49
CA ASN A 496 31.10 -1.58 15.01
C ASN A 496 30.89 -1.58 13.49
N LEU A 497 30.40 -0.48 12.92
CA LEU A 497 30.20 -0.35 11.47
C LEU A 497 31.53 -0.30 10.71
N ASN A 498 32.59 0.27 11.27
CA ASN A 498 33.92 0.20 10.68
C ASN A 498 34.48 -1.23 10.67
N LYS A 499 34.33 -1.99 11.77
CA LYS A 499 34.77 -3.41 11.81
C LYS A 499 33.95 -4.31 10.89
N ILE A 500 32.65 -4.01 10.70
CA ILE A 500 31.78 -4.70 9.73
C ILE A 500 32.34 -4.66 8.30
N ILE A 501 33.04 -3.59 7.90
CA ILE A 501 33.67 -3.49 6.57
C ILE A 501 34.72 -4.60 6.38
N ASP A 502 35.56 -4.85 7.39
CA ASP A 502 36.67 -5.80 7.27
C ASP A 502 36.22 -7.26 7.40
N VAL A 503 35.18 -7.55 8.20
CA VAL A 503 34.66 -8.92 8.41
C VAL A 503 33.57 -9.33 7.41
N ASN A 504 33.06 -8.42 6.57
CA ASN A 504 31.97 -8.71 5.64
C ASN A 504 32.43 -9.61 4.47
N TYR A 505 31.67 -10.67 4.20
CA TYR A 505 31.75 -11.43 2.97
C TYR A 505 31.16 -10.62 1.81
N TYR A 506 31.99 -10.22 0.85
CA TYR A 506 31.56 -9.49 -0.34
C TYR A 506 31.06 -10.44 -1.42
N PRO A 507 29.87 -10.23 -2.01
CA PRO A 507 29.34 -11.09 -3.06
C PRO A 507 30.06 -10.92 -4.40
N VAL A 508 30.70 -9.76 -4.63
CA VAL A 508 31.45 -9.40 -5.86
C VAL A 508 32.66 -8.53 -5.52
N GLU A 509 33.72 -8.60 -6.31
CA GLU A 509 35.00 -7.93 -6.00
C GLU A 509 34.94 -6.40 -6.17
N THR A 510 34.14 -5.92 -7.12
CA THR A 510 33.76 -4.50 -7.30
C THR A 510 33.22 -3.87 -6.01
N ALA A 511 32.50 -4.66 -5.20
CA ALA A 511 31.97 -4.24 -3.90
C ALA A 511 33.02 -4.28 -2.79
N ARG A 512 33.91 -5.29 -2.80
CA ARG A 512 35.06 -5.35 -1.89
C ARG A 512 35.98 -4.15 -2.09
N LYS A 513 36.34 -3.86 -3.34
CA LYS A 513 37.16 -2.71 -3.75
C LYS A 513 36.57 -1.40 -3.21
N SER A 514 35.35 -1.04 -3.61
CA SER A 514 34.74 0.25 -3.23
C SER A 514 34.66 0.44 -1.71
N ASN A 515 34.22 -0.58 -0.97
CA ASN A 515 34.04 -0.47 0.47
C ASN A 515 35.39 -0.39 1.22
N LEU A 516 36.43 -1.12 0.80
CA LEU A 516 37.75 -1.02 1.44
C LEU A 516 38.44 0.33 1.15
N ARG A 517 38.26 0.90 -0.05
CA ARG A 517 38.88 2.18 -0.45
C ARG A 517 38.27 3.41 0.21
N HIS A 518 36.94 3.44 0.33
CA HIS A 518 36.21 4.62 0.80
C HIS A 518 35.61 4.44 2.22
N ARG A 519 35.47 3.19 2.68
CA ARG A 519 34.96 2.80 4.01
C ARG A 519 33.67 3.51 4.48
N PRO A 520 32.63 3.68 3.64
CA PRO A 520 31.40 4.37 4.04
C PRO A 520 30.58 3.56 5.05
N ILE A 521 29.90 4.26 5.95
CA ILE A 521 28.91 3.69 6.88
C ILE A 521 27.64 4.55 6.86
N GLY A 522 26.55 4.02 7.42
CA GLY A 522 25.27 4.71 7.55
C GLY A 522 24.65 4.50 8.92
N ILE A 523 24.86 5.45 9.81
CA ILE A 523 24.15 5.55 11.09
C ILE A 523 22.79 6.22 10.84
N GLY A 524 21.72 5.53 11.24
CA GLY A 524 20.36 6.03 11.23
C GLY A 524 19.75 6.12 12.63
N VAL A 525 18.47 6.44 12.69
CA VAL A 525 17.70 6.54 13.95
C VAL A 525 16.42 5.69 13.87
N GLN A 526 15.72 5.54 14.98
CA GLN A 526 14.36 5.01 15.05
C GLN A 526 13.63 5.55 16.28
N GLY A 527 12.29 5.61 16.21
CA GLY A 527 11.44 6.06 17.30
C GLY A 527 11.48 7.57 17.57
N LEU A 528 11.71 8.41 16.54
CA LEU A 528 11.67 9.87 16.73
C LEU A 528 10.27 10.33 17.23
N ALA A 529 9.20 9.76 16.69
CA ALA A 529 7.83 10.04 17.15
C ALA A 529 7.60 9.60 18.61
N ASP A 530 8.00 8.39 18.99
CA ASP A 530 7.95 7.92 20.38
C ASP A 530 8.73 8.89 21.31
N THR A 531 9.89 9.37 20.87
CA THR A 531 10.75 10.31 21.63
C THR A 531 10.06 11.65 21.89
N PHE A 532 9.45 12.25 20.87
CA PHE A 532 8.67 13.48 21.03
C PHE A 532 7.46 13.27 21.95
N ILE A 533 6.74 12.16 21.80
CA ILE A 533 5.59 11.83 22.65
C ILE A 533 6.02 11.68 24.12
N LEU A 534 7.10 10.96 24.41
CA LEU A 534 7.62 10.80 25.78
C LEU A 534 8.01 12.13 26.44
N LEU A 535 8.43 13.11 25.64
CA LEU A 535 8.78 14.47 26.05
C LEU A 535 7.59 15.45 25.97
N GLY A 536 6.37 15.00 25.66
CA GLY A 536 5.18 15.84 25.55
C GLY A 536 5.18 16.82 24.38
N MET A 537 6.00 16.60 23.36
CA MET A 537 6.19 17.50 22.23
C MET A 537 5.28 17.10 21.04
N PRO A 538 4.39 17.98 20.56
CA PRO A 538 3.75 17.81 19.25
C PRO A 538 4.80 17.74 18.14
N PHE A 539 4.64 16.80 17.20
CA PHE A 539 5.63 16.57 16.13
C PHE A 539 5.87 17.82 15.28
N ASP A 540 4.83 18.64 15.05
CA ASP A 540 4.89 19.90 14.29
C ASP A 540 5.18 21.15 15.15
N SER A 541 5.68 20.97 16.38
CA SER A 541 6.11 22.07 17.25
C SER A 541 7.54 22.56 16.93
N PRO A 542 7.86 23.85 17.12
CA PRO A 542 9.23 24.36 16.98
C PRO A 542 10.24 23.68 17.91
N VAL A 543 9.80 23.22 19.09
CA VAL A 543 10.65 22.52 20.06
C VAL A 543 11.04 21.12 19.56
N ALA A 544 10.12 20.39 18.94
CA ALA A 544 10.42 19.13 18.25
C ALA A 544 11.36 19.34 17.06
N GLY A 545 11.22 20.44 16.31
CA GLY A 545 12.16 20.86 15.25
C GLY A 545 13.58 21.11 15.78
N GLY A 546 13.70 21.83 16.89
CA GLY A 546 14.96 22.04 17.60
C GLY A 546 15.60 20.72 18.05
N LEU A 547 14.87 19.88 18.79
CA LEU A 547 15.38 18.58 19.24
C LEU A 547 15.78 17.66 18.07
N ASN A 548 15.03 17.67 16.96
CA ASN A 548 15.40 16.99 15.72
C ASN A 548 16.79 17.41 15.23
N ARG A 549 17.04 18.73 15.13
CA ARG A 549 18.35 19.24 14.69
C ARG A 549 19.46 18.82 15.65
N ASP A 550 19.28 19.06 16.94
CA ASP A 550 20.28 18.83 17.99
C ASP A 550 20.66 17.33 18.14
N ILE A 551 19.71 16.41 17.90
CA ILE A 551 19.98 14.96 17.85
C ILE A 551 20.91 14.62 16.69
N PHE A 552 20.63 15.11 15.49
CA PHE A 552 21.45 14.80 14.31
C PHE A 552 22.80 15.52 14.33
N GLU A 553 22.88 16.72 14.89
CA GLU A 553 24.14 17.41 15.18
C GLU A 553 25.04 16.55 16.09
N THR A 554 24.47 16.01 17.18
CA THR A 554 25.19 15.14 18.12
C THR A 554 25.66 13.84 17.48
N ILE A 555 24.81 13.20 16.65
CA ILE A 555 25.18 11.98 15.91
C ILE A 555 26.32 12.27 14.92
N TYR A 556 26.26 13.35 14.15
CA TYR A 556 27.30 13.67 13.17
C TYR A 556 28.63 14.05 13.82
N TYR A 557 28.61 14.87 14.88
CA TYR A 557 29.80 15.24 15.64
C TYR A 557 30.52 14.02 16.22
N HIS A 558 29.80 13.15 16.92
CA HIS A 558 30.41 11.98 17.57
C HIS A 558 30.76 10.85 16.60
N ALA A 559 30.08 10.74 15.46
CA ALA A 559 30.49 9.81 14.39
C ALA A 559 31.80 10.28 13.72
N LEU A 560 31.94 11.58 13.45
CA LEU A 560 33.20 12.18 12.97
C LEU A 560 34.33 11.99 13.99
N LYS A 561 34.06 12.26 15.27
CA LYS A 561 35.02 12.09 16.37
C LYS A 561 35.54 10.64 16.45
N ALA A 562 34.64 9.65 16.48
CA ALA A 562 35.02 8.23 16.44
C ALA A 562 35.79 7.84 15.17
N SER A 563 35.38 8.34 14.00
CA SER A 563 36.09 8.06 12.74
C SER A 563 37.49 8.68 12.70
N CYS A 564 37.69 9.81 13.38
CA CYS A 564 38.99 10.44 13.58
C CYS A 564 39.86 9.67 14.59
N GLU A 565 39.29 9.22 15.70
CA GLU A 565 39.98 8.35 16.68
C GLU A 565 40.37 6.98 16.10
N LEU A 566 39.62 6.46 15.12
CA LEU A 566 40.04 5.32 14.31
C LEU A 566 41.19 5.69 13.35
N ALA A 567 41.16 6.86 12.71
CA ALA A 567 42.20 7.28 11.78
C ALA A 567 43.55 7.48 12.47
N ALA A 568 43.55 8.01 13.70
CA ALA A 568 44.75 8.12 14.54
C ALA A 568 45.39 6.75 14.89
N LYS A 569 44.65 5.64 14.78
CA LYS A 569 45.10 4.28 15.12
C LYS A 569 45.38 3.41 13.88
N GLU A 570 44.55 3.52 12.86
CA GLU A 570 44.56 2.64 11.67
C GLU A 570 44.88 3.37 10.35
N GLY A 571 45.11 4.69 10.40
CA GLY A 571 45.21 5.59 9.24
C GLY A 571 43.85 6.00 8.65
N PRO A 572 43.76 7.11 7.91
CA PRO A 572 42.54 7.49 7.18
C PRO A 572 42.19 6.49 6.06
N TYR A 573 41.02 6.63 5.43
CA TYR A 573 40.67 5.83 4.24
C TYR A 573 41.50 6.24 3.01
N GLU A 574 41.73 5.32 2.07
CA GLU A 574 42.64 5.49 0.92
C GLU A 574 42.39 6.80 0.15
N THR A 575 41.13 7.11 -0.10
CA THR A 575 40.72 8.28 -0.91
C THR A 575 40.36 9.51 -0.06
N TYR A 576 40.88 9.63 1.16
CA TYR A 576 40.68 10.79 2.04
C TYR A 576 41.28 12.07 1.42
N ASN A 577 42.49 12.00 0.87
CA ASN A 577 43.16 13.16 0.31
C ASN A 577 42.37 13.79 -0.85
N GLY A 578 42.14 15.10 -0.76
CA GLY A 578 41.37 15.88 -1.74
C GLY A 578 39.86 15.94 -1.47
N SER A 579 39.32 15.10 -0.58
CA SER A 579 37.92 15.19 -0.10
C SER A 579 37.64 16.51 0.63
N PRO A 580 36.37 16.97 0.72
CA PRO A 580 35.98 18.09 1.58
C PRO A 580 36.49 18.00 3.01
N VAL A 581 36.38 16.86 3.70
CA VAL A 581 36.87 16.74 5.10
C VAL A 581 38.40 16.90 5.20
N SER A 582 39.16 16.50 4.17
CA SER A 582 40.62 16.76 4.11
C SER A 582 41.00 18.22 3.88
N LYS A 583 40.01 19.08 3.57
CA LYS A 583 40.13 20.54 3.44
C LYS A 583 39.45 21.27 4.61
N GLY A 584 39.12 20.55 5.69
CA GLY A 584 38.41 21.08 6.85
C GLY A 584 36.92 21.38 6.61
N ILE A 585 36.35 20.98 5.47
CA ILE A 585 34.95 21.22 5.08
C ILE A 585 34.09 20.03 5.50
N LEU A 586 33.23 20.25 6.49
CA LEU A 586 32.29 19.29 7.05
C LEU A 586 30.89 19.47 6.41
N GLN A 587 29.95 18.58 6.74
CA GLN A 587 28.62 18.64 6.12
C GLN A 587 27.86 19.96 6.36
N PRO A 588 27.84 20.59 7.56
CA PRO A 588 27.12 21.86 7.77
C PRO A 588 27.60 22.99 6.84
N ASP A 589 28.90 23.03 6.56
CA ASP A 589 29.49 24.03 5.65
C ASP A 589 28.98 23.87 4.21
N MET A 590 28.68 22.63 3.79
CA MET A 590 28.07 22.34 2.47
C MET A 590 26.57 22.69 2.40
N TRP A 591 26.00 23.22 3.49
CA TRP A 591 24.65 23.79 3.57
C TRP A 591 24.65 25.27 3.96
N ASP A 592 25.84 25.90 4.07
CA ASP A 592 26.01 27.27 4.57
C ASP A 592 25.45 27.46 6.00
N VAL A 593 25.49 26.41 6.82
CA VAL A 593 24.96 26.39 8.20
C VAL A 593 26.09 26.38 9.23
N VAL A 594 26.07 27.38 10.11
CA VAL A 594 26.86 27.39 11.35
C VAL A 594 26.20 26.44 12.36
N PRO A 595 26.93 25.45 12.93
CA PRO A 595 26.40 24.56 13.97
C PRO A 595 26.11 25.28 15.30
N SER A 596 25.57 24.55 16.29
CA SER A 596 25.37 25.11 17.63
C SER A 596 26.64 25.08 18.48
N ASP A 597 26.60 25.77 19.62
CA ASP A 597 27.62 25.78 20.67
C ASP A 597 27.63 24.49 21.53
N ARG A 598 26.70 23.55 21.29
CA ARG A 598 26.57 22.29 22.03
C ARG A 598 27.83 21.43 21.99
N TRP A 599 28.58 21.45 20.88
CA TRP A 599 29.77 20.63 20.67
C TRP A 599 30.93 21.46 20.10
N ASN A 600 32.17 21.16 20.49
CA ASN A 600 33.33 21.95 20.06
C ASN A 600 33.76 21.59 18.64
N TRP A 601 33.09 22.20 17.65
CA TRP A 601 33.36 22.03 16.22
C TRP A 601 34.76 22.51 15.80
N ALA A 602 35.36 23.46 16.51
CA ALA A 602 36.73 23.92 16.23
C ALA A 602 37.77 22.84 16.57
N ALA A 603 37.71 22.29 17.79
CA ALA A 603 38.60 21.21 18.23
C ALA A 603 38.41 19.92 17.39
N LEU A 604 37.19 19.63 16.93
CA LEU A 604 36.96 18.51 16.00
C LEU A 604 37.64 18.74 14.64
N ARG A 605 37.60 19.96 14.08
CA ARG A 605 38.30 20.29 12.83
C ARG A 605 39.83 20.21 12.98
N GLU A 606 40.37 20.69 14.09
CA GLU A 606 41.79 20.55 14.43
C GLU A 606 42.20 19.06 14.52
N MET A 607 41.44 18.26 15.25
CA MET A 607 41.69 16.81 15.38
C MET A 607 41.62 16.09 14.02
N ILE A 608 40.65 16.44 13.17
CA ILE A 608 40.54 15.92 11.80
C ILE A 608 41.71 16.39 10.92
N SER A 609 42.20 17.62 11.08
CA SER A 609 43.35 18.13 10.34
C SER A 609 44.65 17.41 10.70
N ASN A 610 44.77 16.91 11.93
CA ASN A 610 45.95 16.21 12.41
C ASN A 610 45.93 14.70 12.09
N ASN A 611 44.77 14.05 12.18
CA ASN A 611 44.65 12.58 12.11
C ASN A 611 43.91 12.05 10.86
N GLY A 612 43.16 12.90 10.17
CA GLY A 612 42.18 12.48 9.15
C GLY A 612 40.93 11.81 9.74
N VAL A 613 40.16 11.10 8.90
CA VAL A 613 39.04 10.24 9.33
C VAL A 613 39.07 8.89 8.61
N ARG A 614 38.56 7.84 9.27
CA ARG A 614 38.61 6.44 8.80
C ARG A 614 37.52 6.09 7.78
N ASN A 615 36.45 6.88 7.71
CA ASN A 615 35.25 6.60 6.91
C ASN A 615 34.90 7.83 6.07
N SER A 616 34.60 7.65 4.78
CA SER A 616 34.24 8.77 3.89
C SER A 616 32.85 9.35 4.13
N LEU A 617 31.92 8.55 4.66
CA LEU A 617 30.53 8.90 4.94
C LEU A 617 30.07 8.16 6.20
N LEU A 618 29.16 8.78 6.96
CA LEU A 618 28.85 8.37 8.34
C LEU A 618 27.36 8.22 8.65
N VAL A 619 26.48 9.09 8.14
CA VAL A 619 25.10 9.23 8.63
C VAL A 619 24.11 9.10 7.48
N ALA A 620 23.24 8.08 7.55
CA ALA A 620 22.24 7.76 6.54
C ALA A 620 20.94 7.19 7.17
N PRO A 621 19.94 8.03 7.48
CA PRO A 621 18.69 7.57 8.09
C PRO A 621 17.79 6.76 7.14
N MET A 622 17.92 5.43 7.24
CA MET A 622 17.23 4.40 6.44
C MET A 622 15.81 4.08 6.96
N PRO A 623 14.97 3.33 6.21
CA PRO A 623 13.68 2.84 6.71
C PRO A 623 13.89 1.66 7.67
N THR A 624 13.40 1.76 8.90
CA THR A 624 13.65 0.76 9.96
C THR A 624 12.58 -0.32 10.09
N ALA A 625 11.74 -0.51 9.07
CA ALA A 625 10.52 -1.35 9.08
C ALA A 625 10.60 -2.72 9.77
N SER A 626 11.75 -3.38 9.75
CA SER A 626 11.95 -4.64 10.50
C SER A 626 12.60 -4.45 11.88
N THR A 627 13.51 -3.49 12.04
CA THR A 627 14.32 -3.32 13.25
C THR A 627 13.61 -2.49 14.33
N SER A 628 12.89 -1.42 13.97
CA SER A 628 12.04 -0.71 14.93
C SER A 628 10.85 -1.55 15.37
N GLN A 629 10.32 -2.38 14.46
CA GLN A 629 9.33 -3.41 14.79
C GLN A 629 9.82 -4.48 15.77
N ILE A 630 11.14 -4.70 15.91
CA ILE A 630 11.76 -5.59 16.91
C ILE A 630 11.96 -4.86 18.24
N LEU A 631 12.43 -3.60 18.23
CA LEU A 631 12.66 -2.84 19.47
C LEU A 631 11.34 -2.29 20.07
N GLY A 632 10.27 -2.21 19.29
CA GLY A 632 8.95 -1.74 19.70
C GLY A 632 8.71 -0.23 19.44
N ASN A 633 9.44 0.37 18.50
CA ASN A 633 9.46 1.79 18.18
C ASN A 633 8.76 2.10 16.84
N ASN A 634 8.35 3.36 16.61
CA ASN A 634 7.93 3.82 15.28
C ASN A 634 9.10 3.84 14.27
N GLU A 635 8.79 3.88 12.98
CA GLU A 635 9.81 3.80 11.92
C GLU A 635 10.64 5.08 11.79
N CYS A 636 11.96 4.91 11.82
CA CYS A 636 12.99 5.94 11.61
C CYS A 636 12.66 7.30 12.25
N PHE A 637 12.53 8.34 11.41
CA PHE A 637 12.14 9.70 11.76
C PHE A 637 10.67 10.03 11.43
N GLU A 638 9.83 9.03 11.12
CA GLU A 638 8.46 9.28 10.69
C GLU A 638 7.53 9.60 11.88
N PRO A 639 6.48 10.43 11.70
CA PRO A 639 5.34 10.50 12.60
C PRO A 639 4.55 9.17 12.62
N TYR A 640 3.66 8.99 13.60
CA TYR A 640 2.73 7.86 13.58
C TYR A 640 1.78 7.96 12.38
N THR A 641 1.74 6.90 11.57
CA THR A 641 0.86 6.84 10.38
C THR A 641 -0.61 6.70 10.73
N SER A 642 -0.91 6.13 11.90
CA SER A 642 -2.22 6.11 12.57
C SER A 642 -2.03 5.72 14.04
N ASN A 643 -2.89 6.20 14.94
CA ASN A 643 -2.91 5.71 16.33
C ASN A 643 -3.65 4.37 16.50
N PHE A 644 -4.27 3.83 15.44
CA PHE A 644 -4.96 2.54 15.47
C PHE A 644 -4.74 1.79 14.15
N TYR A 645 -4.05 0.64 14.21
CA TYR A 645 -3.64 -0.09 13.00
C TYR A 645 -3.74 -1.60 13.15
N HIS A 646 -3.88 -2.30 12.03
CA HIS A 646 -3.91 -3.77 11.97
C HIS A 646 -2.50 -4.32 11.74
N ARG A 647 -2.02 -5.19 12.63
CA ARG A 647 -0.72 -5.88 12.50
C ARG A 647 -0.96 -7.35 12.15
N ARG A 648 -0.45 -7.77 10.99
CA ARG A 648 -0.57 -9.15 10.47
C ARG A 648 0.57 -10.03 10.99
N VAL A 649 0.22 -11.16 11.58
CA VAL A 649 1.14 -12.26 11.93
C VAL A 649 0.57 -13.58 11.41
N LEU A 650 1.31 -14.69 11.55
CA LEU A 650 0.90 -15.99 11.00
C LEU A 650 -0.40 -16.54 11.62
N SER A 651 -0.70 -16.18 12.88
CA SER A 651 -1.93 -16.57 13.58
C SER A 651 -3.15 -15.68 13.26
N GLY A 652 -2.98 -14.54 12.59
CA GLY A 652 -4.09 -13.67 12.20
C GLY A 652 -3.78 -12.18 12.14
N GLU A 653 -4.84 -11.37 12.07
CA GLU A 653 -4.77 -9.90 12.14
C GLU A 653 -5.11 -9.42 13.55
N TYR A 654 -4.21 -8.66 14.16
CA TYR A 654 -4.39 -8.10 15.51
C TYR A 654 -4.58 -6.59 15.39
N MET A 655 -5.56 -6.05 16.12
CA MET A 655 -5.73 -4.59 16.26
C MET A 655 -4.76 -4.06 17.31
N VAL A 656 -3.94 -3.08 16.94
CA VAL A 656 -2.93 -2.46 17.78
C VAL A 656 -3.21 -0.96 17.90
N VAL A 657 -3.23 -0.46 19.12
CA VAL A 657 -3.34 0.97 19.45
C VAL A 657 -1.93 1.52 19.66
N ASN A 658 -1.71 2.81 19.40
CA ASN A 658 -0.50 3.51 19.85
C ASN A 658 -0.36 3.35 21.38
N LYS A 659 0.71 2.66 21.81
CA LYS A 659 1.01 2.31 23.21
C LYS A 659 1.02 3.52 24.14
N HIS A 660 1.48 4.69 23.66
CA HIS A 660 1.55 5.91 24.46
C HIS A 660 0.17 6.56 24.62
N LEU A 661 -0.60 6.69 23.54
CA LEU A 661 -1.98 7.20 23.58
C LEU A 661 -2.86 6.34 24.49
N LEU A 662 -2.75 5.01 24.34
CA LEU A 662 -3.50 4.05 25.14
C LEU A 662 -3.18 4.18 26.64
N HIS A 663 -1.89 4.34 26.98
CA HIS A 663 -1.45 4.61 28.35
C HIS A 663 -2.03 5.93 28.87
N ASP A 664 -1.84 7.05 28.16
CA ASP A 664 -2.34 8.37 28.61
C ASP A 664 -3.86 8.42 28.77
N LEU A 665 -4.62 7.75 27.89
CA LEU A 665 -6.09 7.66 28.01
C LEU A 665 -6.54 6.75 29.16
N THR A 666 -5.75 5.73 29.52
CA THR A 666 -6.04 4.86 30.67
C THR A 666 -5.74 5.57 31.98
N GLU A 667 -4.57 6.23 32.08
CA GLU A 667 -4.15 7.07 33.21
C GLU A 667 -5.08 8.27 33.48
N MET A 668 -5.89 8.66 32.49
CA MET A 668 -6.92 9.70 32.62
C MET A 668 -8.33 9.16 32.86
N GLY A 669 -8.51 7.84 32.95
CA GLY A 669 -9.83 7.20 33.09
C GLY A 669 -10.75 7.35 31.87
N LEU A 670 -10.22 7.81 30.73
CA LEU A 670 -10.98 8.08 29.50
C LEU A 670 -11.13 6.84 28.62
N TRP A 671 -10.21 5.88 28.73
CA TRP A 671 -10.16 4.71 27.85
C TRP A 671 -11.38 3.79 28.05
N SER A 672 -12.24 3.75 27.03
CA SER A 672 -13.48 2.98 27.00
C SER A 672 -13.66 2.29 25.65
N LEU A 673 -14.57 1.30 25.59
CA LEU A 673 -14.90 0.62 24.34
C LEU A 673 -15.49 1.59 23.30
N ASP A 674 -16.24 2.59 23.74
CA ASP A 674 -16.84 3.60 22.86
C ASP A 674 -15.81 4.62 22.37
N LEU A 675 -14.88 5.06 23.22
CA LEU A 675 -13.76 5.91 22.79
C LEU A 675 -12.88 5.19 21.75
N LYS A 676 -12.58 3.90 22.00
CA LYS A 676 -11.91 3.03 21.04
C LYS A 676 -12.68 2.93 19.71
N ASN A 677 -14.00 2.75 19.76
CA ASN A 677 -14.84 2.70 18.55
C ASN A 677 -14.86 4.04 17.80
N LYS A 678 -14.83 5.19 18.49
CA LYS A 678 -14.69 6.54 17.89
C LYS A 678 -13.32 6.74 17.21
N ILE A 679 -12.24 6.23 17.80
CA ILE A 679 -10.89 6.25 17.20
C ILE A 679 -10.86 5.37 15.93
N ILE A 680 -11.48 4.19 15.96
CA ILE A 680 -11.61 3.31 14.78
C ILE A 680 -12.47 3.97 13.68
N SER A 681 -13.60 4.59 14.03
CA SER A 681 -14.44 5.30 13.06
C SER A 681 -13.70 6.47 12.40
N SER A 682 -12.69 7.02 13.08
CA SER A 682 -11.85 8.15 12.62
C SER A 682 -10.45 7.73 12.10
N ASP A 683 -10.24 6.44 11.79
CA ASP A 683 -8.99 5.88 11.22
C ASP A 683 -7.72 6.16 12.04
N GLY A 684 -7.89 6.20 13.37
CA GLY A 684 -6.84 6.51 14.34
C GLY A 684 -6.51 7.99 14.49
N SER A 685 -7.30 8.89 13.91
CA SER A 685 -7.34 10.30 14.32
C SER A 685 -7.93 10.42 15.73
N VAL A 686 -7.41 11.37 16.51
CA VAL A 686 -7.96 11.81 17.79
C VAL A 686 -8.54 13.23 17.72
N LEU A 687 -8.36 13.95 16.60
CA LEU A 687 -8.64 15.38 16.53
C LEU A 687 -10.13 15.71 16.67
N ASN A 688 -11.00 14.89 16.07
CA ASN A 688 -12.45 15.11 16.04
C ASN A 688 -13.19 14.46 17.23
N ILE A 689 -12.48 14.11 18.30
CA ILE A 689 -13.01 13.39 19.46
C ILE A 689 -13.07 14.35 20.66
N PRO A 690 -14.27 14.78 21.10
CA PRO A 690 -14.41 15.82 22.11
C PRO A 690 -13.97 15.36 23.52
N GLU A 691 -13.96 14.06 23.79
CA GLU A 691 -13.54 13.52 25.10
C GLU A 691 -12.02 13.55 25.34
N ILE A 692 -11.21 13.80 24.31
CA ILE A 692 -9.74 13.83 24.39
C ILE A 692 -9.27 15.30 24.56
N PRO A 693 -8.42 15.64 25.55
CA PRO A 693 -7.90 17.00 25.72
C PRO A 693 -7.09 17.49 24.52
N ASP A 694 -7.13 18.79 24.22
CA ASP A 694 -6.47 19.37 23.05
C ASP A 694 -4.93 19.27 23.07
N GLU A 695 -4.33 19.19 24.26
CA GLU A 695 -2.91 18.87 24.46
C GLU A 695 -2.57 17.47 23.89
N LEU A 696 -3.34 16.44 24.26
CA LEU A 696 -3.18 15.09 23.72
C LEU A 696 -3.53 15.05 22.23
N LYS A 697 -4.55 15.80 21.77
CA LYS A 697 -4.84 15.94 20.33
C LYS A 697 -3.64 16.49 19.56
N ALA A 698 -2.90 17.44 20.12
CA ALA A 698 -1.72 18.03 19.50
C ALA A 698 -0.52 17.04 19.45
N ILE A 699 -0.28 16.31 20.54
CA ILE A 699 0.79 15.31 20.64
C ILE A 699 0.52 14.12 19.70
N TYR A 700 -0.71 13.62 19.63
CA TYR A 700 -1.09 12.41 18.90
C TYR A 700 -1.64 12.65 17.48
N LYS A 701 -1.27 13.77 16.84
CA LYS A 701 -1.50 13.98 15.39
C LYS A 701 -0.88 12.84 14.58
N THR A 702 -1.63 12.31 13.62
CA THR A 702 -1.12 11.37 12.63
C THR A 702 -0.39 12.11 11.50
N VAL A 703 0.44 11.39 10.74
CA VAL A 703 1.19 11.93 9.59
C VAL A 703 0.31 12.63 8.53
N TRP A 704 -0.98 12.29 8.46
CA TRP A 704 -1.96 12.86 7.52
C TRP A 704 -2.50 14.23 7.97
N GLU A 705 -2.41 14.51 9.27
CA GLU A 705 -2.85 15.76 9.90
C GLU A 705 -1.70 16.76 10.06
N ILE A 706 -0.45 16.27 9.98
CA ILE A 706 0.78 17.07 9.98
C ILE A 706 1.03 17.67 8.58
N LYS A 707 1.32 18.97 8.54
CA LYS A 707 1.69 19.69 7.31
C LYS A 707 2.98 19.10 6.75
N GLN A 708 2.93 18.50 5.57
CA GLN A 708 4.10 17.87 4.92
C GLN A 708 5.28 18.84 4.70
N ARG A 709 4.99 20.14 4.56
CA ARG A 709 6.02 21.19 4.53
C ARG A 709 6.87 21.20 5.80
N THR A 710 6.27 21.06 6.98
CA THR A 710 7.00 20.98 8.27
C THR A 710 7.90 19.74 8.32
N LEU A 711 7.47 18.61 7.74
CA LEU A 711 8.33 17.42 7.64
C LEU A 711 9.52 17.64 6.69
N VAL A 712 9.34 18.41 5.60
CA VAL A 712 10.44 18.85 4.74
C VAL A 712 11.37 19.81 5.47
N ASP A 713 10.86 20.79 6.21
CA ASP A 713 11.68 21.71 7.02
C ASP A 713 12.52 20.93 8.07
N MET A 714 11.92 20.01 8.82
CA MET A 714 12.66 19.15 9.77
C MET A 714 13.66 18.21 9.08
N ALA A 715 13.39 17.78 7.85
CA ALA A 715 14.32 16.98 7.03
C ALA A 715 15.52 17.83 6.54
N VAL A 716 15.31 19.12 6.31
CA VAL A 716 16.36 20.09 5.94
C VAL A 716 17.25 20.38 7.15
N ASP A 717 16.65 20.68 8.31
CA ASP A 717 17.39 20.98 9.56
C ASP A 717 18.37 19.86 9.94
N ARG A 718 17.96 18.60 9.78
CA ARG A 718 18.85 17.44 9.97
C ARG A 718 19.76 17.15 8.78
N GLY A 719 19.38 17.56 7.57
CA GLY A 719 20.13 17.35 6.33
C GLY A 719 21.53 17.98 6.38
N CYS A 720 21.65 19.09 7.10
CA CYS A 720 22.91 19.78 7.42
C CYS A 720 23.92 18.90 8.19
N TYR A 721 23.45 17.82 8.82
CA TYR A 721 24.24 16.85 9.59
C TYR A 721 24.17 15.43 9.00
N ILE A 722 23.73 15.30 7.74
CA ILE A 722 23.61 14.03 7.01
C ILE A 722 24.47 14.11 5.74
N ASP A 723 25.64 13.47 5.79
CA ASP A 723 26.60 13.43 4.68
C ASP A 723 26.14 12.50 3.53
N GLN A 724 25.33 11.48 3.83
CA GLN A 724 24.57 10.69 2.85
C GLN A 724 23.24 11.38 2.51
N SER A 725 22.08 10.71 2.62
CA SER A 725 20.73 11.27 2.50
C SER A 725 19.77 10.57 3.50
N GLN A 726 18.45 10.71 3.31
CA GLN A 726 17.42 10.17 4.20
C GLN A 726 16.16 9.73 3.43
N SER A 727 15.53 8.63 3.85
CA SER A 727 14.38 8.00 3.15
C SER A 727 13.04 8.72 3.35
N LEU A 728 12.92 9.98 2.93
CA LEU A 728 11.77 10.85 3.23
C LEU A 728 10.48 10.43 2.50
N ASN A 729 9.58 9.68 3.17
CA ASN A 729 8.24 9.41 2.64
C ASN A 729 7.32 10.63 2.78
N ILE A 730 6.56 10.92 1.73
CA ILE A 730 5.57 12.00 1.70
C ILE A 730 4.17 11.41 1.79
N HIS A 731 3.33 11.98 2.64
CA HIS A 731 1.97 11.52 2.91
C HIS A 731 0.93 12.56 2.47
N MET A 732 0.12 12.22 1.46
CA MET A 732 -0.97 13.08 0.99
C MET A 732 -2.25 12.25 0.87
N ASP A 733 -3.24 12.52 1.73
CA ASP A 733 -4.56 11.89 1.68
C ASP A 733 -5.19 11.98 0.28
N GLN A 734 -5.41 13.20 -0.20
CA GLN A 734 -5.82 13.53 -1.57
C GLN A 734 -4.72 14.36 -2.27
N PRO A 735 -3.81 13.72 -3.01
CA PRO A 735 -2.81 14.42 -3.82
C PRO A 735 -3.45 15.08 -5.03
N ASN A 736 -2.86 16.18 -5.48
CA ASN A 736 -3.15 16.78 -6.78
C ASN A 736 -1.88 17.45 -7.32
N PHE A 737 -1.86 17.80 -8.60
CA PHE A 737 -0.66 18.34 -9.24
C PHE A 737 -0.13 19.61 -8.56
N GLY A 738 -0.98 20.51 -8.07
CA GLY A 738 -0.56 21.73 -7.37
C GLY A 738 0.11 21.45 -6.01
N LYS A 739 -0.50 20.61 -5.17
CA LYS A 739 0.07 20.18 -3.88
C LYS A 739 1.40 19.44 -4.05
N LEU A 740 1.48 18.53 -5.02
CA LEU A 740 2.68 17.71 -5.23
C LEU A 740 3.80 18.52 -5.91
N THR A 741 3.47 19.41 -6.85
CA THR A 741 4.43 20.37 -7.43
C THR A 741 5.01 21.28 -6.36
N SER A 742 4.16 21.97 -5.60
CA SER A 742 4.62 22.93 -4.59
C SER A 742 5.49 22.27 -3.52
N LEU A 743 5.21 21.03 -3.11
CA LEU A 743 6.06 20.31 -2.16
C LEU A 743 7.41 19.88 -2.76
N HIS A 744 7.44 19.32 -3.98
CA HIS A 744 8.70 18.94 -4.64
C HIS A 744 9.59 20.16 -4.90
N PHE A 745 9.02 21.27 -5.36
CA PHE A 745 9.74 22.52 -5.54
C PHE A 745 10.21 23.12 -4.20
N TYR A 746 9.47 22.93 -3.11
CA TYR A 746 9.92 23.35 -1.77
C TYR A 746 11.12 22.52 -1.29
N ALA A 747 11.05 21.19 -1.41
CA ALA A 747 12.14 20.28 -1.09
C ALA A 747 13.41 20.59 -1.90
N TRP A 748 13.25 20.84 -3.21
CA TRP A 748 14.33 21.24 -4.10
C TRP A 748 14.96 22.58 -3.71
N LYS A 749 14.15 23.64 -3.53
CA LYS A 749 14.64 24.99 -3.19
C LYS A 749 15.24 25.10 -1.79
N LYS A 750 14.86 24.21 -0.88
CA LYS A 750 15.52 24.02 0.42
C LYS A 750 16.80 23.18 0.34
N GLY A 751 17.15 22.66 -0.83
CA GLY A 751 18.38 21.92 -1.07
C GLY A 751 18.43 20.55 -0.39
N LEU A 752 17.30 19.84 -0.29
CA LEU A 752 17.30 18.41 0.05
C LEU A 752 18.00 17.58 -1.03
N LYS A 753 18.61 16.47 -0.62
CA LYS A 753 19.20 15.47 -1.51
C LYS A 753 18.12 14.54 -2.07
N THR A 754 17.37 13.89 -1.18
CA THR A 754 16.16 13.13 -1.49
C THR A 754 14.93 13.99 -1.18
N GLY A 755 14.18 14.37 -2.21
CA GLY A 755 12.93 15.13 -2.06
C GLY A 755 11.73 14.24 -1.72
N MET A 756 11.73 12.99 -2.21
CA MET A 756 10.70 12.00 -1.90
C MET A 756 11.22 10.58 -2.10
N TYR A 757 11.02 9.73 -1.11
CA TYR A 757 11.05 8.27 -1.24
C TYR A 757 9.71 7.81 -1.84
N TYR A 758 8.77 7.26 -1.08
CA TYR A 758 7.40 7.01 -1.59
C TYR A 758 6.48 8.22 -1.43
N LEU A 759 5.57 8.39 -2.39
CA LEU A 759 4.28 9.03 -2.12
C LEU A 759 3.33 8.01 -1.49
N ARG A 760 2.76 8.34 -0.34
CA ARG A 760 1.72 7.58 0.37
C ARG A 760 0.39 8.30 0.26
N THR A 761 -0.64 7.58 -0.12
CA THR A 761 -2.00 8.10 -0.33
C THR A 761 -3.03 7.26 0.42
N ARG A 762 -4.22 7.83 0.63
CA ARG A 762 -5.41 7.11 1.10
C ARG A 762 -6.37 6.90 -0.07
N ALA A 763 -7.28 5.93 0.04
CA ALA A 763 -8.31 5.72 -0.98
C ALA A 763 -9.41 6.77 -0.82
N ALA A 764 -9.84 7.41 -1.90
CA ALA A 764 -10.86 8.47 -1.89
C ALA A 764 -12.30 7.98 -1.57
N ALA A 765 -12.46 6.72 -1.17
CA ALA A 765 -13.71 6.14 -0.69
C ALA A 765 -13.38 5.08 0.38
N ASP A 766 -13.87 5.29 1.61
CA ASP A 766 -13.64 4.36 2.71
C ASP A 766 -14.31 3.00 2.44
N ALA A 767 -13.59 1.93 2.76
CA ALA A 767 -14.21 0.62 2.87
C ALA A 767 -15.21 0.63 4.04
N ILE A 768 -16.41 0.12 3.82
CA ILE A 768 -17.47 0.06 4.84
C ILE A 768 -16.92 -0.65 6.09
N LYS A 769 -16.86 0.07 7.22
CA LYS A 769 -16.25 -0.42 8.47
C LYS A 769 -17.18 -1.41 9.18
N PHE A 770 -17.20 -2.65 8.69
CA PHE A 770 -18.07 -3.75 9.17
C PHE A 770 -17.88 -4.15 10.66
N THR A 771 -16.87 -3.60 11.34
CA THR A 771 -16.50 -3.91 12.73
C THR A 771 -17.13 -2.99 13.77
N VAL A 772 -17.72 -1.86 13.37
CA VAL A 772 -18.27 -0.85 14.28
C VAL A 772 -19.79 -0.82 14.18
N ASP A 773 -20.49 -0.80 15.32
CA ASP A 773 -21.95 -0.63 15.31
C ASP A 773 -22.31 0.83 15.01
N MET A 774 -22.78 1.05 13.77
CA MET A 774 -23.18 2.35 13.25
C MET A 774 -24.46 2.91 13.91
N SER A 775 -25.15 2.17 14.79
CA SER A 775 -26.29 2.71 15.54
C SER A 775 -25.85 3.66 16.65
N ALA A 776 -24.88 3.25 17.48
CA ALA A 776 -24.38 4.00 18.64
C ALA A 776 -23.65 5.32 18.29
N ILE A 777 -23.33 5.56 17.01
CA ILE A 777 -22.60 6.75 16.55
C ILE A 777 -23.54 7.81 15.93
N LYS A 778 -24.80 7.47 15.65
CA LYS A 778 -25.68 8.29 14.80
C LYS A 778 -26.37 9.48 15.47
N GLU A 779 -26.36 9.59 16.79
CA GLU A 779 -27.20 10.57 17.50
C GLU A 779 -26.69 12.02 17.44
N ASN A 780 -25.43 12.26 17.05
CA ASN A 780 -24.77 13.57 17.17
C ASN A 780 -24.16 14.12 15.86
N LYS A 781 -24.96 14.28 14.79
CA LYS A 781 -24.59 15.15 13.64
C LYS A 781 -25.76 15.96 13.09
N VAL A 782 -25.70 17.28 13.28
CA VAL A 782 -26.45 18.27 12.50
C VAL A 782 -25.73 18.47 11.15
N ALA A 783 -26.49 18.65 10.07
CA ALA A 783 -25.93 18.85 8.74
C ALA A 783 -25.62 20.34 8.45
N VAL A 784 -24.51 20.58 7.75
CA VAL A 784 -24.16 21.85 7.11
C VAL A 784 -23.87 21.54 5.63
N ASP A 785 -24.30 22.43 4.73
CA ASP A 785 -24.31 22.21 3.29
C ASP A 785 -23.10 22.88 2.61
N ASP A 786 -22.38 22.15 1.77
CA ASP A 786 -21.02 22.49 1.31
C ASP A 786 -21.06 22.93 -0.17
N ASP A 787 -21.13 24.24 -0.43
CA ASP A 787 -21.34 24.76 -1.79
C ASP A 787 -20.12 24.54 -2.71
N ILE A 788 -20.41 24.15 -3.95
CA ILE A 788 -19.45 23.67 -4.95
C ILE A 788 -18.72 24.83 -5.64
N GLY A 789 -19.28 26.06 -5.60
CA GLY A 789 -18.75 27.22 -6.33
C GLY A 789 -17.31 27.63 -5.99
N VAL A 790 -16.86 27.45 -4.73
CA VAL A 790 -15.55 27.94 -4.25
C VAL A 790 -14.37 27.24 -4.95
N LYS A 791 -14.55 25.98 -5.38
CA LYS A 791 -13.45 25.11 -5.84
C LYS A 791 -12.84 25.49 -7.20
N MET A 792 -13.47 26.41 -7.97
CA MET A 792 -12.87 26.94 -9.20
C MET A 792 -12.06 28.23 -9.00
N ALA A 793 -12.31 29.02 -7.95
CA ALA A 793 -11.61 30.28 -7.72
C ALA A 793 -10.15 30.09 -7.25
N GLN A 794 -9.90 29.05 -6.45
CA GLN A 794 -8.59 28.80 -5.83
C GLN A 794 -7.47 28.39 -6.82
N VAL A 795 -7.80 28.03 -8.06
CA VAL A 795 -6.80 27.62 -9.06
C VAL A 795 -6.06 28.83 -9.63
N VAL A 796 -6.76 29.94 -9.87
CA VAL A 796 -6.20 31.15 -10.50
C VAL A 796 -5.36 31.97 -9.51
N CYS A 797 -5.81 32.07 -8.26
CA CYS A 797 -5.20 32.92 -7.22
C CYS A 797 -3.89 32.35 -6.60
N SER A 798 -3.16 31.48 -7.30
CA SER A 798 -1.99 30.76 -6.76
C SER A 798 -0.66 31.06 -7.47
N LEU A 799 -0.68 31.94 -8.48
CA LEU A 799 0.50 32.31 -9.28
C LEU A 799 0.76 33.83 -9.36
N GLU A 800 -0.16 34.67 -8.87
CA GLU A 800 -0.07 36.14 -8.95
C GLU A 800 -0.14 36.77 -7.54
N ASN A 801 0.73 37.76 -7.31
CA ASN A 801 0.95 38.53 -6.07
C ASN A 801 1.51 37.78 -4.85
N ARG A 802 2.44 38.46 -4.15
CA ARG A 802 3.34 37.85 -3.14
C ARG A 802 3.36 38.57 -1.77
N GLU A 803 2.71 39.73 -1.64
CA GLU A 803 2.97 40.65 -0.50
C GLU A 803 1.75 41.11 0.33
N GLU A 804 0.49 40.98 -0.13
CA GLU A 804 -0.69 41.50 0.62
C GLU A 804 -1.29 40.59 1.72
N CYS A 805 -0.61 39.49 2.10
CA CYS A 805 -1.09 38.58 3.15
C CYS A 805 -0.57 38.89 4.57
N LEU A 806 -0.22 40.14 4.87
CA LEU A 806 0.35 40.56 6.17
C LEU A 806 -0.28 41.83 6.75
N ALA A 807 -1.59 41.77 7.06
CA ALA A 807 -2.23 42.68 8.02
C ALA A 807 -3.36 41.96 8.79
N LEU A 808 -3.28 41.94 10.12
CA LEU A 808 -4.30 41.36 11.00
C LEU A 808 -4.96 42.46 11.85
N TYR A 809 -6.28 42.31 12.07
CA TYR A 809 -7.06 42.78 13.24
C TYR A 809 -6.85 44.20 13.80
N ILE A 810 -7.92 45.00 13.88
CA ILE A 810 -8.25 45.82 15.08
C ILE A 810 -9.66 46.47 14.99
N ARG A 811 -10.50 46.29 16.04
CA ARG A 811 -11.70 47.10 16.42
C ARG A 811 -12.83 47.23 15.36
N SER A 812 -14.02 47.80 15.64
CA SER A 812 -14.92 47.74 16.81
C SER A 812 -16.37 48.12 16.39
N THR A 813 -17.35 47.92 17.26
CA THR A 813 -18.76 48.38 17.13
C THR A 813 -18.91 49.91 17.38
N PRO A 814 -20.09 50.55 17.19
CA PRO A 814 -21.16 50.42 16.16
C PRO A 814 -21.64 51.82 15.62
N GLU A 815 -22.90 51.94 15.14
CA GLU A 815 -23.78 53.14 15.03
C GLU A 815 -23.98 53.94 13.71
N SER A 816 -25.19 53.76 13.13
CA SER A 816 -26.23 54.78 12.79
C SER A 816 -26.08 55.88 11.68
N ARG A 817 -27.20 56.07 10.93
CA ARG A 817 -27.75 57.31 10.31
C ARG A 817 -26.91 58.04 9.21
N SER A 818 -27.45 58.86 8.29
CA SER A 818 -28.80 59.06 7.67
C SER A 818 -28.72 60.07 6.50
N LEU A 819 -29.83 60.29 5.74
CA LEU A 819 -30.08 61.37 4.73
C LEU A 819 -29.42 61.21 3.32
N ALA A 820 -29.94 61.75 2.21
CA ALA A 820 -31.32 62.12 1.81
C ALA A 820 -31.46 62.50 0.30
N ALA A 821 -32.59 62.11 -0.33
CA ALA A 821 -33.32 62.78 -1.46
C ALA A 821 -32.59 63.03 -2.83
N PRO A 822 -33.27 63.49 -3.93
CA PRO A 822 -34.71 63.85 -4.09
C PRO A 822 -35.46 63.19 -5.28
N PHE A 823 -36.72 63.64 -5.46
CA PHE A 823 -37.76 63.29 -6.47
C PHE A 823 -37.54 63.96 -7.86
N PRO A 824 -38.28 63.65 -8.97
CA PRO A 824 -39.76 63.54 -9.15
C PRO A 824 -40.21 62.22 -9.85
N THR A 825 -41.43 61.97 -10.39
CA THR A 825 -42.58 62.81 -10.84
C THR A 825 -43.95 62.06 -10.75
N LEU A 826 -45.03 62.69 -11.24
CA LEU A 826 -46.46 62.27 -11.26
C LEU A 826 -46.91 61.68 -12.62
N GLY A 827 -48.10 61.06 -12.81
CA GLY A 827 -49.19 60.67 -11.89
C GLY A 827 -50.56 60.44 -12.58
N LEU A 828 -51.63 60.21 -11.78
CA LEU A 828 -53.08 60.12 -12.13
C LEU A 828 -53.55 58.87 -12.94
N PHE A 829 -54.79 58.35 -12.87
CA PHE A 829 -56.12 58.89 -12.47
C PHE A 829 -56.95 57.95 -11.53
N GLU A 830 -58.08 58.42 -10.99
CA GLU A 830 -59.11 57.67 -10.22
C GLU A 830 -60.42 57.37 -11.05
N HIS A 831 -61.69 57.16 -10.61
CA HIS A 831 -62.56 57.42 -9.41
C HIS A 831 -63.94 56.67 -9.62
N HIS A 832 -65.04 56.60 -8.82
CA HIS A 832 -65.48 57.13 -7.50
C HIS A 832 -66.80 56.46 -6.94
N ARG A 833 -66.81 55.80 -5.76
CA ARG A 833 -68.02 55.45 -4.91
C ARG A 833 -69.14 54.57 -5.58
N LYS A 834 -70.29 54.11 -5.02
CA LYS A 834 -71.14 54.13 -3.76
C LYS A 834 -72.21 52.98 -3.91
N ALA A 835 -73.09 52.51 -2.98
CA ALA A 835 -73.05 52.07 -1.56
C ALA A 835 -74.39 51.35 -1.15
N THR A 836 -74.43 50.52 -0.06
CA THR A 836 -75.62 49.85 0.59
C THR A 836 -76.34 48.71 -0.19
N LYS A 837 -77.14 47.76 0.38
CA LYS A 837 -77.86 47.64 1.69
C LYS A 837 -78.13 46.16 2.12
N TRP A 838 -78.26 45.91 3.44
CA TRP A 838 -78.78 44.76 4.28
C TRP A 838 -79.69 43.66 3.65
N GLN A 839 -79.90 42.43 4.18
CA GLN A 839 -79.84 41.76 5.53
C GLN A 839 -79.37 40.25 5.36
N SER A 840 -79.57 39.12 6.09
CA SER A 840 -80.12 38.55 7.38
C SER A 840 -79.76 37.01 7.44
N VAL A 841 -80.00 36.10 8.43
CA VAL A 841 -80.03 36.05 9.94
C VAL A 841 -80.18 34.57 10.48
N TRP A 842 -79.50 34.20 11.60
CA TRP A 842 -79.70 33.06 12.57
C TRP A 842 -79.50 31.54 12.21
N ILE A 843 -79.64 30.57 13.17
CA ILE A 843 -78.65 29.84 14.07
C ILE A 843 -79.09 28.33 14.20
N TYR A 844 -78.28 27.45 14.85
CA TYR A 844 -78.54 26.09 15.45
C TYR A 844 -78.36 24.84 14.54
N LYS A 845 -78.26 23.58 15.03
CA LYS A 845 -77.52 22.91 16.16
C LYS A 845 -77.78 21.37 16.10
N LEU A 846 -76.79 20.53 16.40
CA LEU A 846 -76.83 19.07 16.76
C LEU A 846 -77.84 18.08 16.11
N SER A 847 -77.26 16.97 15.60
CA SER A 847 -77.73 15.56 15.79
C SER A 847 -78.83 14.93 14.91
N SER A 848 -78.45 13.75 14.36
CA SER A 848 -79.18 12.47 14.24
C SER A 848 -80.50 12.26 13.45
N LEU A 849 -80.43 11.25 12.58
CA LEU A 849 -81.44 10.20 12.26
C LEU A 849 -82.66 10.51 11.36
N VAL A 850 -83.21 9.41 10.79
CA VAL A 850 -84.41 9.30 9.91
C VAL A 850 -84.18 9.93 8.52
N GLU A 851 -83.98 9.18 7.42
CA GLU A 851 -84.98 8.42 6.63
C GLU A 851 -86.08 9.32 6.00
N SER A 852 -86.54 9.14 4.76
CA SER A 852 -86.23 8.18 3.68
C SER A 852 -86.75 8.72 2.31
N PHE A 853 -86.78 7.87 1.27
CA PHE A 853 -87.48 8.08 -0.02
C PHE A 853 -87.20 9.35 -0.86
N THR A 854 -86.15 9.27 -1.70
CA THR A 854 -86.25 9.71 -3.11
C THR A 854 -85.62 8.66 -4.02
N LEU A 855 -86.20 8.43 -5.22
CA LEU A 855 -85.85 7.27 -6.06
C LEU A 855 -84.43 7.38 -6.63
N HIS A 856 -83.67 6.28 -6.51
CA HIS A 856 -82.34 6.14 -7.12
C HIS A 856 -82.39 6.15 -8.65
N LYS A 857 -82.10 7.31 -9.26
CA LYS A 857 -81.48 7.36 -10.60
C LYS A 857 -79.97 7.32 -10.42
N MET A 858 -79.39 6.12 -10.48
CA MET A 858 -77.93 5.94 -10.43
C MET A 858 -77.24 6.81 -11.51
N PRO A 859 -76.16 7.53 -11.19
CA PRO A 859 -75.30 8.16 -12.17
C PRO A 859 -74.85 7.17 -13.25
N GLN A 860 -74.75 7.63 -14.50
CA GLN A 860 -74.52 6.75 -15.66
C GLN A 860 -73.17 5.99 -15.61
N GLY A 861 -72.21 6.44 -14.79
CA GLY A 861 -70.96 5.72 -14.52
C GLY A 861 -71.16 4.44 -13.71
N ASP A 862 -72.02 4.47 -12.69
CA ASP A 862 -72.17 3.35 -11.74
C ASP A 862 -72.88 2.16 -12.39
N TYR A 863 -73.80 2.41 -13.33
CA TYR A 863 -74.39 1.37 -14.18
C TYR A 863 -73.31 0.64 -15.02
N ILE A 864 -72.32 1.38 -15.53
CA ILE A 864 -71.25 0.80 -16.37
C ILE A 864 -70.32 -0.07 -15.52
N ASP A 865 -69.97 0.35 -14.30
CA ASP A 865 -69.10 -0.44 -13.42
C ASP A 865 -69.82 -1.60 -12.72
N LEU A 866 -71.13 -1.50 -12.46
CA LEU A 866 -71.94 -2.65 -12.04
C LEU A 866 -72.04 -3.70 -13.16
N HIS A 867 -72.26 -3.27 -14.41
CA HIS A 867 -72.27 -4.17 -15.57
C HIS A 867 -70.89 -4.83 -15.80
N ARG A 868 -69.78 -4.10 -15.61
CA ARG A 868 -68.43 -4.67 -15.68
C ARG A 868 -68.17 -5.70 -14.58
N LYS A 869 -68.68 -5.48 -13.36
CA LYS A 869 -68.59 -6.45 -12.26
C LYS A 869 -69.39 -7.73 -12.51
N ARG A 870 -70.53 -7.66 -13.23
CA ARG A 870 -71.37 -8.84 -13.53
C ARG A 870 -71.01 -9.59 -14.82
N HIS A 871 -70.55 -8.88 -15.85
CA HIS A 871 -70.36 -9.46 -17.20
C HIS A 871 -68.97 -9.19 -17.81
N GLY A 872 -68.03 -8.65 -17.02
CA GLY A 872 -66.66 -8.38 -17.46
C GLY A 872 -66.54 -7.27 -18.50
N TYR A 873 -65.47 -7.33 -19.29
CA TYR A 873 -65.21 -6.42 -20.41
C TYR A 873 -65.44 -7.13 -21.74
N ARG A 874 -66.04 -6.43 -22.72
CA ARG A 874 -66.09 -6.87 -24.12
C ARG A 874 -64.68 -7.20 -24.62
N HIS A 875 -64.49 -8.31 -25.33
CA HIS A 875 -63.15 -8.81 -25.71
C HIS A 875 -62.26 -7.77 -26.41
N ASP A 876 -62.82 -6.87 -27.22
CA ASP A 876 -62.07 -5.81 -27.93
C ASP A 876 -61.81 -4.56 -27.07
N HIS A 877 -62.32 -4.46 -25.85
CA HIS A 877 -62.22 -3.28 -24.98
C HIS A 877 -60.77 -2.88 -24.71
N PHE A 878 -59.93 -3.83 -24.30
CA PHE A 878 -58.52 -3.59 -24.02
C PHE A 878 -57.74 -3.19 -25.27
N GLU A 879 -58.10 -3.73 -26.43
CA GLU A 879 -57.46 -3.36 -27.69
C GLU A 879 -57.91 -1.99 -28.19
N ARG A 880 -59.19 -1.62 -28.03
CA ARG A 880 -59.69 -0.25 -28.25
C ARG A 880 -59.03 0.75 -27.31
N LYS A 881 -58.88 0.40 -26.02
CA LYS A 881 -58.19 1.22 -25.01
C LYS A 881 -56.73 1.46 -25.42
N ARG A 882 -55.97 0.39 -25.70
CA ARG A 882 -54.60 0.46 -26.25
C ARG A 882 -54.51 1.28 -27.54
N LYS A 883 -55.44 1.11 -28.48
CA LYS A 883 -55.52 1.89 -29.73
C LYS A 883 -55.84 3.37 -29.49
N LYS A 884 -56.62 3.72 -28.45
CA LYS A 884 -56.91 5.10 -28.04
C LYS A 884 -55.69 5.76 -27.38
N GLU A 885 -55.08 5.08 -26.41
CA GLU A 885 -53.90 5.55 -25.67
C GLU A 885 -52.69 5.76 -26.59
N ALA A 886 -52.42 4.82 -27.50
CA ALA A 886 -51.36 4.96 -28.51
C ALA A 886 -51.57 6.17 -29.44
N ARG A 887 -52.82 6.46 -29.83
CA ARG A 887 -53.17 7.65 -30.62
C ARG A 887 -53.07 8.96 -29.82
N GLU A 888 -53.21 8.91 -28.50
CA GLU A 888 -53.20 10.11 -27.67
C GLU A 888 -51.83 10.78 -27.62
N VAL A 889 -50.73 10.01 -27.59
CA VAL A 889 -49.36 10.55 -27.68
C VAL A 889 -49.16 11.36 -28.96
N HIS A 890 -49.67 10.86 -30.10
CA HIS A 890 -49.63 11.57 -31.38
C HIS A 890 -50.51 12.84 -31.37
N LYS A 891 -51.72 12.79 -30.79
CA LYS A 891 -52.57 13.99 -30.63
C LYS A 891 -51.91 15.06 -29.74
N ARG A 892 -51.32 14.66 -28.60
CA ARG A 892 -50.56 15.56 -27.70
C ARG A 892 -49.36 16.18 -28.42
N SER A 893 -48.64 15.40 -29.25
CA SER A 893 -47.51 15.90 -30.06
C SER A 893 -47.96 16.88 -31.15
N ALA A 894 -49.06 16.60 -31.85
CA ALA A 894 -49.60 17.48 -32.89
C ALA A 894 -50.13 18.80 -32.32
N PHE A 895 -50.74 18.76 -31.13
CA PHE A 895 -51.12 19.97 -30.39
C PHE A 895 -49.89 20.79 -29.97
N ALA A 896 -48.86 20.15 -29.41
CA ALA A 896 -47.62 20.80 -29.01
C ALA A 896 -46.90 21.52 -30.17
N GLN A 897 -46.99 20.97 -31.39
CA GLN A 897 -46.41 21.58 -32.60
C GLN A 897 -47.23 22.75 -33.18
N LYS A 898 -48.51 22.90 -32.80
CA LYS A 898 -49.41 23.97 -33.28
C LYS A 898 -49.73 25.04 -32.22
N ALA A 899 -49.38 24.81 -30.94
CA ALA A 899 -49.71 25.71 -29.84
C ALA A 899 -48.71 26.86 -29.70
N LEU A 900 -49.04 28.02 -30.29
CA LEU A 900 -48.27 29.25 -30.18
C LEU A 900 -48.85 30.20 -29.10
N GLY A 901 -48.08 31.25 -28.75
CA GLY A 901 -48.48 32.29 -27.80
C GLY A 901 -48.80 31.78 -26.39
N ILE A 902 -49.80 32.39 -25.74
CA ILE A 902 -50.22 32.07 -24.36
C ILE A 902 -50.65 30.60 -24.21
N LYS A 903 -51.31 30.03 -25.22
CA LYS A 903 -51.71 28.60 -25.23
C LYS A 903 -50.49 27.68 -25.21
N GLY A 904 -49.41 28.04 -25.91
CA GLY A 904 -48.11 27.37 -25.83
C GLY A 904 -47.47 27.46 -24.43
N LYS A 905 -47.45 28.66 -23.82
CA LYS A 905 -46.89 28.87 -22.47
C LYS A 905 -47.64 28.05 -21.39
N LEU A 906 -48.98 28.01 -21.44
CA LEU A 906 -49.79 27.19 -20.54
C LEU A 906 -49.55 25.68 -20.73
N PHE A 907 -49.44 25.21 -21.99
CA PHE A 907 -49.13 23.82 -22.28
C PHE A 907 -47.74 23.42 -21.77
N ALA A 908 -46.73 24.31 -21.92
CA ALA A 908 -45.39 24.10 -21.37
C ALA A 908 -45.40 24.00 -19.83
N LYS A 909 -46.09 24.92 -19.13
CA LYS A 909 -46.22 24.88 -17.66
C LYS A 909 -46.87 23.57 -17.18
N LYS A 910 -47.93 23.10 -17.86
CA LYS A 910 -48.56 21.80 -17.56
C LYS A 910 -47.63 20.61 -17.81
N ARG A 911 -46.88 20.61 -18.93
CA ARG A 911 -45.89 19.57 -19.25
C ARG A 911 -44.70 19.54 -18.27
N TYR A 912 -44.32 20.67 -17.69
CA TYR A 912 -43.30 20.72 -16.63
C TYR A 912 -43.80 20.04 -15.35
N ALA A 913 -45.01 20.36 -14.90
CA ALA A 913 -45.64 19.72 -13.74
C ALA A 913 -45.83 18.19 -13.95
N GLU A 914 -46.30 17.76 -15.12
CA GLU A 914 -46.38 16.33 -15.49
C GLU A 914 -45.01 15.64 -15.41
N LYS A 915 -43.94 16.30 -15.88
CA LYS A 915 -42.56 15.76 -15.82
C LYS A 915 -42.02 15.69 -14.40
N ALA A 916 -42.28 16.69 -13.56
CA ALA A 916 -41.87 16.70 -12.15
C ALA A 916 -42.56 15.56 -11.37
N LEU A 917 -43.87 15.39 -11.58
CA LEU A 917 -44.62 14.29 -10.97
C LEU A 917 -44.12 12.92 -11.47
N MET A 918 -43.89 12.75 -12.77
CA MET A 918 -43.31 11.52 -13.33
C MET A 918 -41.90 11.22 -12.79
N LYS A 919 -41.04 12.23 -12.59
CA LYS A 919 -39.74 12.02 -11.91
C LYS A 919 -39.94 11.53 -10.48
N LYS A 920 -40.91 12.09 -9.75
CA LYS A 920 -41.17 11.71 -8.35
C LYS A 920 -41.76 10.31 -8.23
N THR A 921 -42.65 9.88 -9.13
CA THR A 921 -43.14 8.49 -9.16
C THR A 921 -42.11 7.50 -9.72
N LEU A 922 -41.21 7.91 -10.62
CA LEU A 922 -40.08 7.05 -11.03
C LEU A 922 -39.11 6.82 -9.87
N ALA A 923 -38.74 7.85 -9.12
CA ALA A 923 -37.88 7.70 -7.93
C ALA A 923 -38.51 6.75 -6.89
N VAL A 924 -39.80 6.92 -6.58
CA VAL A 924 -40.55 6.00 -5.69
C VAL A 924 -40.65 4.57 -6.25
N HIS A 925 -40.61 4.40 -7.58
CA HIS A 925 -40.62 3.08 -8.22
C HIS A 925 -39.20 2.46 -8.30
N GLU A 926 -38.15 3.27 -8.30
CA GLU A 926 -36.76 2.84 -8.11
C GLU A 926 -36.56 2.41 -6.64
N GLU A 927 -37.06 3.17 -5.66
CA GLU A 927 -37.12 2.76 -4.24
C GLU A 927 -37.95 1.49 -4.01
N SER A 928 -39.04 1.26 -4.77
CA SER A 928 -39.83 0.03 -4.66
C SER A 928 -39.23 -1.18 -5.39
N SER A 929 -38.26 -0.97 -6.28
CA SER A 929 -37.56 -2.05 -7.01
C SER A 929 -36.17 -2.35 -6.44
N SER A 930 -35.58 -1.46 -5.64
CA SER A 930 -34.68 -1.88 -4.56
C SER A 930 -35.46 -2.74 -3.57
N ARG A 931 -35.25 -4.05 -3.64
CA ARG A 931 -36.03 -5.06 -2.90
C ARG A 931 -36.17 -4.74 -1.41
N ARG A 932 -37.40 -4.46 -0.99
CA ARG A 932 -37.89 -4.87 0.33
C ARG A 932 -37.62 -6.36 0.52
N LYS A 933 -37.45 -6.80 1.77
CA LYS A 933 -37.65 -8.21 2.08
C LYS A 933 -39.05 -8.62 1.61
N VAL A 934 -39.16 -9.81 1.06
CA VAL A 934 -40.39 -10.58 1.25
C VAL A 934 -40.28 -11.12 2.66
N ASP A 935 -41.24 -10.82 3.51
CA ASP A 935 -41.41 -11.58 4.74
C ASP A 935 -42.07 -12.89 4.31
N ASP A 936 -41.33 -14.00 4.40
CA ASP A 936 -41.90 -15.33 4.25
C ASP A 936 -42.77 -15.60 5.49
N ASP A 937 -44.03 -16.03 5.30
CA ASP A 937 -44.96 -16.25 6.41
C ASP A 937 -44.37 -17.23 7.44
N VAL A 938 -44.39 -16.81 8.72
CA VAL A 938 -43.76 -17.54 9.81
C VAL A 938 -44.58 -18.79 10.12
N GLN A 939 -43.99 -19.98 9.91
CA GLN A 939 -44.60 -21.23 10.38
C GLN A 939 -44.81 -21.17 11.90
N GLU A 940 -46.03 -21.44 12.36
CA GLU A 940 -46.38 -21.44 13.77
C GLU A 940 -45.44 -22.35 14.57
N GLY A 941 -44.82 -21.79 15.61
CA GLY A 941 -43.78 -22.44 16.41
C GLY A 941 -42.35 -21.96 16.15
N ALA A 942 -42.08 -21.17 15.10
CA ALA A 942 -40.75 -20.63 14.84
C ALA A 942 -40.37 -19.48 15.81
N ILE A 943 -39.44 -19.74 16.73
CA ILE A 943 -38.97 -18.76 17.72
C ILE A 943 -38.23 -17.59 17.02
N PRO A 944 -38.60 -16.32 17.30
CA PRO A 944 -37.94 -15.15 16.71
C PRO A 944 -36.43 -15.06 16.99
N ALA A 945 -35.67 -14.49 16.05
CA ALA A 945 -34.21 -14.45 16.11
C ALA A 945 -33.59 -13.65 17.28
N TYR A 946 -34.39 -12.91 18.05
CA TYR A 946 -33.97 -12.21 19.27
C TYR A 946 -34.21 -13.03 20.56
N LEU A 947 -34.87 -14.20 20.45
CA LEU A 947 -35.11 -15.18 21.52
C LEU A 947 -34.27 -16.46 21.31
N LEU A 948 -33.25 -16.41 20.45
CA LEU A 948 -32.35 -17.53 20.15
C LEU A 948 -30.93 -17.23 20.64
N ASP A 949 -30.38 -18.14 21.44
CA ASP A 949 -29.04 -18.02 22.01
C ASP A 949 -27.91 -17.84 20.97
N ARG A 950 -26.83 -17.21 21.43
CA ARG A 950 -25.69 -16.78 20.58
C ARG A 950 -25.02 -17.93 19.83
N GLU A 951 -24.96 -19.14 20.42
CA GLU A 951 -24.37 -20.31 19.75
C GLU A 951 -25.23 -20.79 18.57
N THR A 952 -26.54 -20.83 18.75
CA THR A 952 -27.53 -21.24 17.74
C THR A 952 -27.53 -20.25 16.56
N THR A 953 -27.43 -18.94 16.83
CA THR A 953 -27.28 -17.92 15.78
C THR A 953 -25.96 -18.06 15.00
N THR A 954 -24.85 -18.42 15.66
CA THR A 954 -23.58 -18.69 14.94
C THR A 954 -23.66 -19.94 14.06
N ARG A 955 -24.22 -21.05 14.55
CA ARG A 955 -24.41 -22.27 13.72
C ARG A 955 -25.28 -21.99 12.50
N ALA A 956 -26.36 -21.23 12.62
CA ALA A 956 -27.21 -20.83 11.50
C ALA A 956 -26.45 -19.99 10.45
N LYS A 957 -25.62 -19.02 10.88
CA LYS A 957 -24.75 -18.23 9.97
C LYS A 957 -23.70 -19.09 9.27
N VAL A 958 -23.05 -20.02 9.97
CA VAL A 958 -22.08 -20.97 9.38
C VAL A 958 -22.75 -21.85 8.32
N LEU A 959 -23.94 -22.40 8.60
CA LEU A 959 -24.69 -23.21 7.65
C LEU A 959 -25.10 -22.41 6.41
N SER A 960 -25.60 -21.18 6.59
CA SER A 960 -25.95 -20.27 5.48
C SER A 960 -24.75 -19.95 4.58
N ASN A 961 -23.58 -19.68 5.18
CA ASN A 961 -22.36 -19.43 4.42
C ASN A 961 -21.84 -20.69 3.72
N THR A 962 -21.90 -21.86 4.37
CA THR A 962 -21.55 -23.15 3.76
C THR A 962 -22.46 -23.46 2.56
N ILE A 963 -23.75 -23.14 2.63
CA ILE A 963 -24.68 -23.28 1.50
C ILE A 963 -24.34 -22.30 0.36
N LYS A 964 -24.00 -21.04 0.66
CA LYS A 964 -23.54 -20.06 -0.35
C LYS A 964 -22.23 -20.51 -1.01
N GLN A 965 -21.30 -21.06 -0.23
CA GLN A 965 -20.01 -21.54 -0.70
C GLN A 965 -20.16 -22.78 -1.58
N LYS A 966 -20.95 -23.79 -1.16
CA LYS A 966 -21.34 -24.93 -2.00
C LYS A 966 -22.09 -24.49 -3.27
N ARG A 967 -22.88 -23.42 -3.24
CA ARG A 967 -23.49 -22.83 -4.45
C ARG A 967 -22.45 -22.18 -5.38
N LYS A 968 -21.43 -21.50 -4.84
CA LYS A 968 -20.28 -20.98 -5.62
C LYS A 968 -19.45 -22.10 -6.25
N GLU A 969 -19.09 -23.13 -5.48
CA GLU A 969 -18.34 -24.30 -5.95
C GLU A 969 -19.13 -25.06 -7.03
N LYS A 970 -20.43 -25.23 -6.84
CA LYS A 970 -21.33 -25.86 -7.83
C LYS A 970 -21.54 -24.99 -9.07
N ALA A 971 -21.29 -23.68 -9.02
CA ALA A 971 -21.25 -22.81 -10.19
C ALA A 971 -19.89 -22.90 -10.92
N GLY A 972 -18.78 -22.84 -10.17
CA GLY A 972 -17.42 -23.00 -10.73
C GLY A 972 -17.20 -24.35 -11.42
N LYS A 973 -17.83 -25.43 -10.93
CA LYS A 973 -17.83 -26.75 -11.59
C LYS A 973 -18.47 -26.78 -13.00
N TRP A 974 -19.10 -25.70 -13.46
CA TRP A 974 -19.63 -25.57 -14.83
C TRP A 974 -19.08 -24.35 -15.58
N GLU A 975 -18.06 -23.64 -15.05
CA GLU A 975 -17.39 -22.60 -15.84
C GLU A 975 -16.51 -23.25 -16.93
N VAL A 976 -16.91 -23.07 -18.17
CA VAL A 976 -16.19 -23.54 -19.35
C VAL A 976 -14.85 -22.78 -19.49
N PRO A 977 -13.70 -23.46 -19.56
CA PRO A 977 -12.41 -22.81 -19.81
C PRO A 977 -12.38 -22.02 -21.12
N LEU A 978 -11.92 -20.77 -21.06
CA LEU A 978 -11.66 -19.96 -22.25
C LEU A 978 -10.22 -20.16 -22.73
N PRO A 979 -9.99 -20.47 -24.02
CA PRO A 979 -8.66 -20.41 -24.60
C PRO A 979 -8.20 -18.95 -24.72
N LYS A 980 -6.90 -18.71 -24.57
CA LYS A 980 -6.28 -17.39 -24.79
C LYS A 980 -6.22 -17.09 -26.29
N VAL A 981 -7.28 -16.50 -26.84
CA VAL A 981 -7.31 -16.00 -28.23
C VAL A 981 -6.70 -14.60 -28.29
N ARG A 982 -5.99 -14.29 -29.39
CA ARG A 982 -5.50 -12.93 -29.68
C ARG A 982 -6.67 -11.93 -29.64
N PRO A 983 -6.59 -10.83 -28.86
CA PRO A 983 -7.65 -9.83 -28.84
C PRO A 983 -7.73 -9.14 -30.21
N VAL A 984 -8.94 -9.07 -30.77
CA VAL A 984 -9.22 -8.42 -32.06
C VAL A 984 -9.73 -7.00 -31.83
N ALA A 985 -9.23 -6.05 -32.62
CA ALA A 985 -9.52 -4.63 -32.46
C ALA A 985 -10.93 -4.23 -32.97
N GLU A 986 -11.46 -3.11 -32.46
CA GLU A 986 -12.83 -2.66 -32.81
C GLU A 986 -13.01 -2.30 -34.28
N ASP A 987 -11.96 -1.85 -34.97
CA ASP A 987 -11.98 -1.48 -36.39
C ASP A 987 -12.11 -2.71 -37.30
N GLU A 988 -11.41 -3.81 -36.99
CA GLU A 988 -11.57 -5.10 -37.67
C GLU A 988 -12.98 -5.70 -37.46
N MET A 989 -13.63 -5.38 -36.33
CA MET A 989 -14.99 -5.82 -35.97
C MET A 989 -16.13 -4.92 -36.51
N PHE A 990 -15.87 -3.63 -36.74
CA PHE A 990 -16.91 -2.62 -36.94
C PHE A 990 -16.59 -1.55 -38.01
N LYS A 991 -16.93 -1.86 -39.27
CA LYS A 991 -16.85 -0.91 -40.39
C LYS A 991 -17.79 0.29 -40.18
N VAL A 992 -17.24 1.51 -40.25
CA VAL A 992 -18.02 2.76 -40.10
C VAL A 992 -18.92 3.00 -41.30
N ILE A 993 -20.21 3.28 -41.08
CA ILE A 993 -21.14 3.72 -42.13
C ILE A 993 -21.39 5.23 -42.05
N ARG A 994 -20.96 5.92 -43.10
CA ARG A 994 -21.33 7.31 -43.42
C ARG A 994 -22.80 7.37 -43.90
N SER A 995 -23.64 8.18 -43.24
CA SER A 995 -25.09 8.16 -43.43
C SER A 995 -25.74 9.55 -43.50
N GLY A 996 -27.00 9.60 -43.97
CA GLY A 996 -27.77 10.83 -44.24
C GLY A 996 -27.51 11.43 -45.62
N LYS A 997 -28.36 12.37 -46.09
CA LYS A 997 -28.28 12.94 -47.47
C LYS A 997 -26.90 13.48 -47.86
N ARG A 998 -26.16 14.10 -46.92
CA ARG A 998 -24.78 14.61 -47.13
C ARG A 998 -23.66 13.63 -46.71
N LYS A 999 -23.98 12.36 -46.42
CA LYS A 999 -23.04 11.30 -45.94
C LYS A 999 -22.19 11.65 -44.70
N THR A 1000 -22.44 12.74 -43.97
CA THR A 1000 -21.60 13.20 -42.85
C THR A 1000 -21.72 12.37 -41.56
N LYS A 1001 -22.81 11.63 -41.35
CA LYS A 1001 -23.10 11.01 -40.04
C LYS A 1001 -22.46 9.63 -39.89
N GLN A 1002 -21.41 9.52 -39.05
CA GLN A 1002 -20.58 8.32 -38.85
C GLN A 1002 -20.95 7.46 -37.62
N TRP A 1003 -22.04 7.75 -36.91
CA TRP A 1003 -22.43 7.06 -35.66
C TRP A 1003 -22.87 5.59 -35.83
N LYS A 1004 -22.95 5.10 -37.08
CA LYS A 1004 -23.36 3.73 -37.41
C LYS A 1004 -22.16 2.82 -37.65
N ARG A 1005 -22.22 1.61 -37.12
CA ARG A 1005 -21.25 0.54 -37.35
C ARG A 1005 -21.92 -0.65 -38.03
N MET A 1006 -21.25 -1.26 -38.99
CA MET A 1006 -21.63 -2.54 -39.59
C MET A 1006 -20.71 -3.62 -39.02
N VAL A 1007 -21.30 -4.73 -38.59
CA VAL A 1007 -20.52 -5.91 -38.16
C VAL A 1007 -19.92 -6.57 -39.41
N THR A 1008 -18.60 -6.77 -39.39
CA THR A 1008 -17.79 -7.37 -40.47
C THR A 1008 -17.61 -8.87 -40.33
N LYS A 1009 -17.73 -9.39 -39.11
CA LYS A 1009 -17.61 -10.83 -38.77
C LYS A 1009 -18.96 -11.54 -38.79
N VAL A 1010 -18.93 -12.86 -38.78
CA VAL A 1010 -20.13 -13.71 -38.72
C VAL A 1010 -20.94 -13.46 -37.43
N THR A 1011 -22.26 -13.54 -37.52
CA THR A 1011 -23.18 -13.33 -36.40
C THR A 1011 -24.24 -14.42 -36.29
N PHE A 1012 -24.55 -14.86 -35.08
CA PHE A 1012 -25.75 -15.62 -34.77
C PHE A 1012 -26.95 -14.67 -34.57
N VAL A 1013 -28.09 -15.04 -35.11
CA VAL A 1013 -29.34 -14.31 -34.99
C VAL A 1013 -30.49 -15.33 -34.87
N GLY A 1014 -30.97 -15.55 -33.64
CA GLY A 1014 -32.05 -16.51 -33.37
C GLY A 1014 -33.38 -16.15 -34.04
N GLN A 1015 -34.22 -17.16 -34.27
CA GLN A 1015 -35.42 -17.08 -35.12
C GLN A 1015 -36.40 -15.94 -34.74
N GLY A 1016 -36.49 -15.57 -33.45
CA GLY A 1016 -37.33 -14.47 -32.96
C GLY A 1016 -36.82 -13.04 -33.25
N PHE A 1017 -35.74 -12.84 -34.03
CA PHE A 1017 -35.16 -11.51 -34.23
C PHE A 1017 -35.94 -10.62 -35.20
N THR A 1018 -36.78 -9.73 -34.66
CA THR A 1018 -37.34 -8.61 -35.42
C THR A 1018 -36.30 -7.49 -35.61
N ARG A 1019 -36.01 -7.12 -36.87
CA ARG A 1019 -35.09 -5.99 -37.16
C ARG A 1019 -35.72 -4.65 -36.74
N LYS A 1020 -34.96 -3.82 -36.00
CA LYS A 1020 -35.39 -2.45 -35.67
C LYS A 1020 -35.39 -1.57 -36.94
N PRO A 1021 -36.30 -0.59 -37.08
CA PRO A 1021 -36.32 0.29 -38.25
C PRO A 1021 -34.96 0.96 -38.47
N PRO A 1022 -34.42 1.03 -39.71
CA PRO A 1022 -33.04 1.47 -39.97
C PRO A 1022 -32.67 2.87 -39.44
N LYS A 1023 -33.64 3.73 -39.09
CA LYS A 1023 -33.40 5.02 -38.43
C LYS A 1023 -32.82 4.88 -37.01
N TYR A 1024 -33.07 3.77 -36.31
CA TYR A 1024 -32.72 3.53 -34.91
C TYR A 1024 -31.70 2.39 -34.70
N GLU A 1025 -31.19 1.81 -35.79
CA GLU A 1025 -30.21 0.71 -35.77
C GLU A 1025 -28.78 1.28 -35.76
N ARG A 1026 -28.09 1.21 -34.61
CA ARG A 1026 -26.68 1.65 -34.42
C ARG A 1026 -25.67 0.62 -34.95
N PHE A 1027 -25.93 -0.66 -34.70
CA PHE A 1027 -25.14 -1.79 -35.18
C PHE A 1027 -25.94 -2.55 -36.25
N ILE A 1028 -25.45 -2.54 -37.48
CA ILE A 1028 -26.05 -3.23 -38.62
C ILE A 1028 -25.38 -4.59 -38.78
N ARG A 1029 -26.17 -5.66 -38.68
CA ARG A 1029 -25.74 -7.04 -38.98
C ARG A 1029 -26.18 -7.41 -40.40
N PRO A 1030 -25.26 -7.55 -41.39
CA PRO A 1030 -25.60 -7.95 -42.75
C PRO A 1030 -26.39 -9.27 -42.79
N SER A 1031 -27.16 -9.53 -43.84
CA SER A 1031 -27.88 -10.81 -43.99
C SER A 1031 -26.94 -11.96 -44.34
N GLY A 1032 -26.00 -11.76 -45.27
CA GLY A 1032 -25.01 -12.76 -45.69
C GLY A 1032 -23.93 -13.09 -44.64
N LEU A 1033 -23.98 -12.47 -43.46
CA LEU A 1033 -23.14 -12.81 -42.30
C LEU A 1033 -23.97 -13.33 -41.11
N ARG A 1034 -25.15 -13.92 -41.39
CA ARG A 1034 -26.01 -14.56 -40.38
C ARG A 1034 -25.99 -16.05 -40.54
N PHE A 1035 -25.52 -16.73 -39.51
CA PHE A 1035 -25.42 -18.18 -39.47
C PHE A 1035 -26.31 -18.70 -38.34
N ASN A 1036 -27.09 -19.74 -38.64
CA ASN A 1036 -28.01 -20.41 -37.72
C ASN A 1036 -27.61 -21.87 -37.43
N LYS A 1037 -26.66 -22.44 -38.17
CA LYS A 1037 -26.09 -23.77 -37.94
C LYS A 1037 -24.56 -23.72 -37.87
N ALA A 1038 -23.97 -24.75 -37.28
CA ALA A 1038 -22.53 -24.95 -37.17
C ALA A 1038 -22.17 -26.43 -37.43
N HIS A 1039 -21.02 -26.66 -38.05
CA HIS A 1039 -20.43 -27.98 -38.17
C HIS A 1039 -19.69 -28.30 -36.88
N VAL A 1040 -20.26 -29.18 -36.06
CA VAL A 1040 -19.78 -29.52 -34.73
C VAL A 1040 -19.17 -30.92 -34.74
N THR A 1041 -17.86 -31.00 -34.58
CA THR A 1041 -17.14 -32.27 -34.43
C THR A 1041 -17.25 -32.77 -32.99
N HIS A 1042 -17.64 -34.03 -32.80
CA HIS A 1042 -17.67 -34.67 -31.49
C HIS A 1042 -16.31 -35.36 -31.23
N PRO A 1043 -15.52 -34.96 -30.21
CA PRO A 1043 -14.15 -35.46 -30.02
C PRO A 1043 -14.04 -37.00 -29.97
N GLU A 1044 -14.95 -37.62 -29.22
CA GLU A 1044 -14.93 -39.07 -28.96
C GLU A 1044 -15.44 -39.91 -30.13
N LEU A 1045 -16.41 -39.41 -30.91
CA LEU A 1045 -16.99 -40.13 -32.06
C LEU A 1045 -16.25 -39.83 -33.38
N LYS A 1046 -15.41 -38.79 -33.41
CA LYS A 1046 -14.69 -38.24 -34.58
C LYS A 1046 -15.57 -37.81 -35.77
N CYS A 1047 -16.89 -37.94 -35.68
CA CYS A 1047 -17.86 -37.44 -36.66
C CYS A 1047 -18.19 -35.95 -36.47
N THR A 1048 -18.56 -35.28 -37.56
CA THR A 1048 -18.97 -33.86 -37.59
C THR A 1048 -20.42 -33.73 -38.02
N PHE A 1049 -21.23 -33.04 -37.22
CA PHE A 1049 -22.68 -32.91 -37.40
C PHE A 1049 -23.07 -31.44 -37.67
N ASN A 1050 -24.06 -31.21 -38.54
CA ASN A 1050 -24.51 -29.85 -38.90
C ASN A 1050 -25.66 -29.38 -37.98
N LEU A 1051 -25.31 -28.96 -36.76
CA LEU A 1051 -26.25 -28.70 -35.67
C LEU A 1051 -26.77 -27.26 -35.67
N GLU A 1052 -28.02 -27.06 -35.23
CA GLU A 1052 -28.59 -25.72 -35.06
C GLU A 1052 -28.01 -25.00 -33.83
N ILE A 1053 -27.69 -23.73 -33.99
CA ILE A 1053 -27.22 -22.86 -32.91
C ILE A 1053 -28.43 -22.34 -32.15
N ILE A 1054 -28.47 -22.59 -30.84
CA ILE A 1054 -29.48 -22.08 -29.91
C ILE A 1054 -29.10 -20.65 -29.47
N GLY A 1055 -27.80 -20.42 -29.19
CA GLY A 1055 -27.30 -19.12 -28.74
C GLY A 1055 -25.79 -19.04 -28.63
N ILE A 1056 -25.28 -17.83 -28.36
CA ILE A 1056 -23.87 -17.60 -28.01
C ILE A 1056 -23.80 -17.35 -26.51
N LYS A 1057 -22.90 -18.04 -25.81
CA LYS A 1057 -22.72 -17.89 -24.35
C LYS A 1057 -21.60 -16.93 -23.98
N LYS A 1058 -20.46 -16.98 -24.68
CA LYS A 1058 -19.26 -16.19 -24.34
C LYS A 1058 -18.38 -16.01 -25.58
N ASN A 1059 -18.14 -14.77 -26.00
CA ASN A 1059 -17.11 -14.43 -26.98
C ASN A 1059 -15.83 -13.99 -26.24
N PRO A 1060 -14.63 -14.52 -26.56
CA PRO A 1060 -13.38 -14.20 -25.85
C PRO A 1060 -12.98 -12.72 -25.97
N ASN A 1061 -13.40 -12.01 -27.02
CA ASN A 1061 -13.12 -10.59 -27.20
C ASN A 1061 -14.01 -9.67 -26.33
N GLY A 1062 -15.04 -10.21 -25.65
CA GLY A 1062 -15.77 -9.49 -24.60
C GLY A 1062 -17.30 -9.61 -24.59
N PRO A 1063 -17.95 -9.05 -23.55
CA PRO A 1063 -19.39 -9.17 -23.33
C PRO A 1063 -20.21 -8.42 -24.38
N MET A 1064 -19.69 -7.32 -24.95
CA MET A 1064 -20.39 -6.57 -26.00
C MET A 1064 -20.58 -7.42 -27.27
N TYR A 1065 -19.53 -8.09 -27.74
CA TYR A 1065 -19.60 -9.01 -28.89
C TYR A 1065 -20.54 -10.19 -28.63
N THR A 1066 -20.53 -10.71 -27.40
CA THR A 1066 -21.48 -11.73 -26.93
C THR A 1066 -22.93 -11.23 -27.07
N SER A 1067 -23.24 -10.01 -26.61
CA SER A 1067 -24.59 -9.41 -26.70
C SER A 1067 -25.04 -9.07 -28.13
N LEU A 1068 -24.09 -8.72 -29.01
CA LEU A 1068 -24.33 -8.49 -30.43
C LEU A 1068 -24.43 -9.78 -31.24
N GLY A 1069 -24.15 -10.93 -30.63
CA GLY A 1069 -24.19 -12.24 -31.25
C GLY A 1069 -23.05 -12.47 -32.25
N VAL A 1070 -21.86 -11.91 -32.03
CA VAL A 1070 -20.71 -12.07 -32.94
C VAL A 1070 -19.98 -13.39 -32.68
N VAL A 1071 -19.73 -14.15 -33.75
CA VAL A 1071 -18.98 -15.40 -33.74
C VAL A 1071 -17.55 -15.13 -34.23
N THR A 1072 -16.58 -15.66 -33.51
CA THR A 1072 -15.13 -15.55 -33.77
C THR A 1072 -14.46 -16.84 -33.30
N LYS A 1073 -13.21 -17.07 -33.69
CA LYS A 1073 -12.40 -18.16 -33.12
C LYS A 1073 -12.40 -18.09 -31.58
N GLY A 1074 -12.59 -19.24 -30.94
CA GLY A 1074 -12.72 -19.40 -29.48
C GLY A 1074 -14.08 -18.98 -28.88
N THR A 1075 -15.05 -18.51 -29.67
CA THR A 1075 -16.40 -18.23 -29.17
C THR A 1075 -17.10 -19.52 -28.75
N ILE A 1076 -17.72 -19.51 -27.57
CA ILE A 1076 -18.53 -20.60 -27.03
C ILE A 1076 -19.98 -20.41 -27.49
N ILE A 1077 -20.45 -21.35 -28.30
CA ILE A 1077 -21.82 -21.46 -28.80
C ILE A 1077 -22.57 -22.59 -28.09
N GLU A 1078 -23.88 -22.43 -27.93
CA GLU A 1078 -24.80 -23.46 -27.48
C GLU A 1078 -25.52 -24.01 -28.72
N VAL A 1079 -25.42 -25.32 -28.91
CA VAL A 1079 -25.97 -26.03 -30.08
C VAL A 1079 -26.99 -27.07 -29.64
N ASN A 1080 -28.04 -27.26 -30.44
CA ASN A 1080 -29.01 -28.32 -30.21
C ASN A 1080 -28.35 -29.68 -30.47
N VAL A 1081 -28.52 -30.61 -29.53
CA VAL A 1081 -27.99 -31.99 -29.61
C VAL A 1081 -29.08 -33.05 -29.47
N SER A 1082 -30.36 -32.68 -29.60
CA SER A 1082 -31.49 -33.63 -29.54
C SER A 1082 -31.38 -34.74 -30.59
N GLU A 1083 -30.88 -34.39 -31.79
CA GLU A 1083 -30.64 -35.33 -32.90
C GLU A 1083 -29.48 -36.31 -32.64
N LEU A 1084 -28.63 -36.05 -31.65
CA LEU A 1084 -27.52 -36.94 -31.26
C LEU A 1084 -27.90 -37.97 -30.20
N GLY A 1085 -29.17 -38.03 -29.77
CA GLY A 1085 -29.66 -39.03 -28.81
C GLY A 1085 -29.02 -38.98 -27.41
N LEU A 1086 -28.26 -37.93 -27.09
CA LEU A 1086 -27.47 -37.86 -25.86
C LEU A 1086 -28.38 -37.82 -24.62
N VAL A 1087 -28.31 -38.85 -23.78
CA VAL A 1087 -28.99 -38.91 -22.49
C VAL A 1087 -28.03 -38.65 -21.32
N THR A 1088 -28.58 -38.09 -20.25
CA THR A 1088 -27.90 -38.03 -18.94
C THR A 1088 -27.93 -39.41 -18.24
N PRO A 1089 -27.05 -39.67 -17.24
CA PRO A 1089 -27.11 -40.88 -16.42
C PRO A 1089 -28.44 -41.11 -15.67
N ALA A 1090 -29.32 -40.10 -15.63
CA ALA A 1090 -30.67 -40.17 -15.08
C ALA A 1090 -31.76 -40.28 -16.18
N GLY A 1091 -31.41 -40.79 -17.36
CA GLY A 1091 -32.32 -41.08 -18.48
C GLY A 1091 -32.88 -39.86 -19.24
N LYS A 1092 -32.63 -38.63 -18.78
CA LYS A 1092 -33.17 -37.42 -19.43
C LYS A 1092 -32.34 -37.04 -20.64
N VAL A 1093 -33.01 -36.83 -21.78
CA VAL A 1093 -32.43 -36.34 -23.05
C VAL A 1093 -31.83 -34.95 -22.87
N VAL A 1094 -30.63 -34.74 -23.42
CA VAL A 1094 -29.92 -33.47 -23.44
C VAL A 1094 -30.31 -32.70 -24.70
N TRP A 1095 -30.85 -31.49 -24.50
CA TRP A 1095 -31.40 -30.64 -25.56
C TRP A 1095 -30.45 -29.50 -25.98
N GLY A 1096 -29.33 -29.32 -25.28
CA GLY A 1096 -28.27 -28.40 -25.68
C GLY A 1096 -26.94 -28.74 -25.03
N LYS A 1097 -25.85 -28.54 -25.76
CA LYS A 1097 -24.46 -28.59 -25.25
C LYS A 1097 -23.64 -27.42 -25.78
N TYR A 1098 -22.49 -27.18 -25.15
CA TYR A 1098 -21.55 -26.15 -25.58
C TYR A 1098 -20.54 -26.70 -26.58
N ALA A 1099 -20.30 -25.93 -27.63
CA ALA A 1099 -19.23 -26.16 -28.60
C ALA A 1099 -18.36 -24.90 -28.71
N GLN A 1100 -17.09 -25.09 -29.03
CA GLN A 1100 -16.12 -24.01 -29.20
C GLN A 1100 -15.74 -23.85 -30.67
N VAL A 1101 -15.90 -22.65 -31.21
CA VAL A 1101 -15.56 -22.35 -32.61
C VAL A 1101 -14.05 -22.38 -32.80
N THR A 1102 -13.56 -23.21 -33.73
CA THR A 1102 -12.13 -23.46 -33.95
C THR A 1102 -11.55 -22.69 -35.13
N ASN A 1103 -12.40 -22.23 -36.06
CA ASN A 1103 -12.01 -21.49 -37.25
C ASN A 1103 -12.31 -19.98 -37.16
N ASN A 1104 -12.06 -19.26 -38.26
CA ASN A 1104 -12.50 -17.88 -38.47
C ASN A 1104 -13.68 -17.92 -39.48
N PRO A 1105 -14.95 -17.96 -39.02
CA PRO A 1105 -16.08 -18.30 -39.90
C PRO A 1105 -16.31 -17.33 -41.06
N GLU A 1106 -15.80 -16.10 -40.96
CA GLU A 1106 -15.83 -15.10 -42.02
C GLU A 1106 -14.91 -15.39 -43.22
N ASN A 1107 -13.87 -16.22 -43.04
CA ASN A 1107 -12.96 -16.63 -44.10
C ASN A 1107 -13.43 -17.93 -44.76
N ASP A 1108 -13.80 -18.91 -43.94
CA ASP A 1108 -14.13 -20.27 -44.39
C ASP A 1108 -15.56 -20.39 -44.95
N GLY A 1109 -16.40 -19.36 -44.75
CA GLY A 1109 -17.81 -19.36 -45.16
C GLY A 1109 -18.71 -20.27 -44.32
N CYS A 1110 -18.20 -20.92 -43.27
CA CYS A 1110 -18.96 -21.76 -42.35
C CYS A 1110 -18.42 -21.68 -40.91
N ILE A 1111 -19.26 -22.01 -39.92
CA ILE A 1111 -18.82 -22.12 -38.51
C ILE A 1111 -18.38 -23.56 -38.26
N ASN A 1112 -17.10 -23.77 -38.04
CA ASN A 1112 -16.53 -25.05 -37.58
C ASN A 1112 -16.28 -24.98 -36.07
N ALA A 1113 -16.75 -25.97 -35.33
CA ALA A 1113 -16.67 -26.02 -33.87
C ALA A 1113 -16.42 -27.43 -33.36
N VAL A 1114 -15.89 -27.54 -32.14
CA VAL A 1114 -15.68 -28.81 -31.44
C VAL A 1114 -16.57 -28.87 -30.21
N LEU A 1115 -17.28 -29.98 -30.02
CA LEU A 1115 -18.15 -30.19 -28.85
C LEU A 1115 -17.31 -30.32 -27.58
N LEU A 1116 -17.67 -29.58 -26.54
CA LEU A 1116 -16.94 -29.60 -25.27
C LEU A 1116 -17.44 -30.75 -24.40
N THR A 1117 -16.73 -31.89 -24.43
CA THR A 1117 -16.96 -32.99 -23.50
C THR A 1117 -16.23 -32.74 -22.18
N ALA A 1118 -16.91 -33.00 -21.06
CA ALA A 1118 -16.42 -32.67 -19.73
C ALA A 1118 -15.56 -33.79 -19.13
N ARG A 1119 -14.27 -33.83 -19.49
CA ARG A 1119 -13.23 -34.49 -18.68
C ARG A 1119 -12.31 -33.42 -18.08
N PRO A 1120 -11.90 -33.53 -16.80
CA PRO A 1120 -10.85 -32.69 -16.25
C PRO A 1120 -9.49 -33.08 -16.87
N PRO A 1121 -8.61 -32.11 -17.20
CA PRO A 1121 -7.23 -32.42 -17.57
C PRO A 1121 -6.43 -32.89 -16.34
N TYR A 1122 -5.53 -33.86 -16.56
CA TYR A 1122 -4.51 -34.29 -15.62
C TYR A 1122 -3.48 -33.16 -15.36
N GLY A 1123 -2.73 -33.18 -14.26
CA GLY A 1123 -2.74 -34.12 -13.13
C GLY A 1123 -1.48 -33.95 -12.26
N ASN A 1124 -1.29 -34.86 -11.32
CA ASN A 1124 0.02 -35.33 -10.85
C ASN A 1124 -0.04 -36.86 -10.94
N GLU A 1125 1.08 -37.49 -11.26
CA GLU A 1125 1.22 -38.95 -11.31
C GLU A 1125 1.70 -39.46 -9.94
N ASP A 1126 1.23 -40.65 -9.57
CA ASP A 1126 1.90 -41.70 -8.80
C ASP A 1126 1.06 -42.98 -9.04
N ASP A 1127 1.71 -44.16 -9.00
CA ASP A 1127 1.13 -45.42 -9.50
C ASP A 1127 -0.01 -46.01 -8.66
N ASP A 1128 -0.93 -46.72 -9.32
CA ASP A 1128 -1.55 -47.96 -8.80
C ASP A 1128 -2.21 -48.78 -9.93
N ASP A 1129 -2.12 -50.11 -9.85
CA ASP A 1129 -2.44 -51.07 -10.92
C ASP A 1129 -3.98 -51.19 -11.20
N PRO A 1130 -4.43 -51.12 -12.47
CA PRO A 1130 -5.82 -51.43 -12.86
C PRO A 1130 -6.37 -52.77 -12.36
N ALA A 1131 -5.53 -53.77 -12.03
CA ALA A 1131 -5.93 -55.12 -11.64
C ALA A 1131 -6.69 -55.19 -10.31
N GLU A 1132 -6.32 -54.42 -9.27
CA GLU A 1132 -6.83 -54.68 -7.91
C GLU A 1132 -8.29 -54.27 -7.72
N ARG A 1133 -8.81 -53.36 -8.56
CA ARG A 1133 -10.13 -52.74 -8.33
C ARG A 1133 -11.33 -53.60 -8.71
N LEU A 1134 -11.14 -54.67 -9.48
CA LEU A 1134 -12.20 -55.64 -9.82
C LEU A 1134 -12.53 -56.58 -8.65
N ALA A 1135 -11.62 -56.78 -7.69
CA ALA A 1135 -11.79 -57.73 -6.59
C ALA A 1135 -12.68 -57.22 -5.43
N LYS A 1136 -12.98 -55.92 -5.36
CA LYS A 1136 -13.70 -55.27 -4.23
C LYS A 1136 -15.08 -54.72 -4.61
N LEU A 1137 -15.71 -55.32 -5.63
CA LEU A 1137 -17.12 -55.12 -6.00
C LEU A 1137 -17.94 -56.43 -5.96
N ALA A 1138 -17.41 -57.45 -5.29
CA ALA A 1138 -18.01 -58.78 -5.12
C ALA A 1138 -18.12 -59.21 -3.64
N LEU A 1139 -18.08 -58.24 -2.72
CA LEU A 1139 -18.36 -58.34 -1.27
C LEU A 1139 -19.09 -57.07 -0.82
#